data_AF-B5VDR3-F1
#
_entry.id   AF-B5VDR3-F1
#
_cell.length_a   1.000
_cell.length_b   1.000
_cell.length_c   1.000
_cell.angle_alpha   90.00
_cell.angle_beta   90.00
_cell.angle_gamma   90.00
#
_symmetry.space_group_name_H-M   'P 1'
#
loop_
_entity.id
_entity.type
_entity.pdbx_description
1 polymer ?
#
loop_
_entity_poly.entity_id
_entity_poly.type
_entity_poly.pdbx_seq_one_letter_code
_entity_poly.pdbx_strand_id
1 'polypeptide(L)'
;QSITGFSKPSPANKEDFDLDDVILSPRFYGIALLITRLLRDIWGRHVFMTFTDNRVTSHAFISSSDPITPSINNLKSDEISQNRNIISKVSISKDCIEYYLSSINILNEFFITYGDSISQISAPYVLANNSNGRVIDKTEEVANQAESIAINAMIKMVQSIKEGLSFLNVLYEESEVEGFDNQYLGFKDIISFVSLDVQKDLVKLDFKDLFAPNDKTKSLIREILLSIINRNITKGASIEYTATALQERCGSFCSASDILGFRAIEHLRRAKEIGLRNYDSLNYHLKNATALLEQIVDDLSIEKLKEAVSMMLSVNYYPKSIEFLLNIANSMDKGKLACQYVANGFLENDDRKQYYDKRILVYDLVFDTLIKVDELAEKKQSSKTQNQISISNDDEVKLRQKSYEAALKYNDRLFHYHMYDWLVSQNREEKLLDIETPFILPYLMEKAGSSLKISNILWVYYSRRSKFFESAEILYRLATSNFDITLFERIEFLSRANGFCNSVSPLSQKQRIVQLASRIQDACEVAGIQGDILSLVYTDARIDSAIKDELIKTLDGKILSTSELFNDFAVPLSYHEIALFIFKIADFRDHEVIMAKWDELFQSLRMEFNNTGKKEDSMNFINLLSNVLIKIGKNVQDSEFIFPIFELFPIVCNFFYETLPKEHIVSGSIVSIFITAGVSFNKMYYILKELIETSDSDNSVFNKEMTWLIHEWYKSDRKFRDIISYNDIIHLKEYKIDNDPIEKYVKNSGNNLGICFYKE
;
A
#
# COMPACT_ATOMS: atom_id res chain seq x y z
N GLN A 1 4.99 -43.83 25.85
CA GLN A 1 4.44 -44.70 26.90
C GLN A 1 3.50 -45.69 26.25
N SER A 2 3.96 -46.92 26.15
CA SER A 2 3.18 -48.14 25.90
C SER A 2 2.17 -48.39 27.02
N ILE A 3 1.02 -48.99 26.71
CA ILE A 3 0.40 -50.17 27.38
C ILE A 3 -0.93 -50.50 26.66
N THR A 4 -0.88 -51.59 25.88
CA THR A 4 -1.82 -52.75 25.77
C THR A 4 -3.32 -52.56 26.07
N GLY A 5 -4.29 -53.19 25.39
CA GLY A 5 -4.29 -54.32 24.46
C GLY A 5 -5.74 -54.79 24.18
N PHE A 6 -5.92 -55.40 23.01
CA PHE A 6 -6.99 -56.31 22.53
C PHE A 6 -8.40 -56.32 23.18
N SER A 7 -9.40 -55.99 22.37
CA SER A 7 -10.48 -56.94 22.02
C SER A 7 -11.07 -56.61 20.65
N LYS A 8 -10.90 -57.51 19.67
CA LYS A 8 -11.69 -57.52 18.42
C LYS A 8 -13.17 -57.69 18.80
N PRO A 9 -14.11 -56.90 18.27
CA PRO A 9 -15.50 -57.33 18.22
C PRO A 9 -15.66 -58.33 17.06
N SER A 10 -16.29 -59.45 17.38
CA SER A 10 -16.81 -60.47 16.46
C SER A 10 -17.72 -59.87 15.37
N PRO A 11 -17.80 -60.48 14.17
CA PRO A 11 -18.69 -60.05 13.11
C PRO A 11 -20.08 -60.68 13.35
N ALA A 12 -20.98 -59.96 14.01
CA ALA A 12 -22.39 -60.33 14.03
C ALA A 12 -23.23 -59.09 14.33
N ASN A 13 -24.12 -58.77 13.39
CA ASN A 13 -25.26 -57.85 13.48
C ASN A 13 -24.94 -56.34 13.52
N LYS A 14 -24.47 -55.81 12.38
CA LYS A 14 -24.90 -54.49 11.93
C LYS A 14 -26.03 -54.69 10.92
N GLU A 15 -27.27 -54.74 11.39
CA GLU A 15 -28.40 -54.38 10.54
C GLU A 15 -28.36 -52.84 10.47
N ASP A 16 -27.72 -52.30 9.43
CA ASP A 16 -27.87 -50.89 9.08
C ASP A 16 -29.30 -50.75 8.53
N PHE A 17 -30.26 -50.39 9.40
CA PHE A 17 -31.62 -50.09 8.97
C PHE A 17 -31.60 -48.76 8.23
N ASP A 18 -31.86 -48.79 6.93
CA ASP A 18 -32.03 -47.59 6.12
C ASP A 18 -33.46 -47.06 6.28
N LEU A 19 -33.60 -45.73 6.38
CA LEU A 19 -34.89 -45.05 6.50
C LEU A 19 -35.73 -45.20 5.22
N ASP A 20 -35.07 -45.42 4.08
CA ASP A 20 -35.70 -45.53 2.75
C ASP A 20 -36.40 -46.89 2.53
N ASP A 21 -36.11 -47.90 3.35
CA ASP A 21 -36.71 -49.25 3.25
C ASP A 21 -38.02 -49.40 4.07
N VAL A 22 -38.49 -48.31 4.71
CA VAL A 22 -39.69 -48.32 5.56
C VAL A 22 -40.97 -48.09 4.75
N ILE A 23 -41.93 -49.00 4.88
CA ILE A 23 -43.30 -48.78 4.39
C ILE A 23 -44.06 -47.92 5.40
N LEU A 24 -44.46 -46.73 4.97
CA LEU A 24 -45.20 -45.76 5.79
C LEU A 24 -46.64 -46.19 6.02
N SER A 25 -47.28 -45.58 7.03
CA SER A 25 -48.64 -45.94 7.41
C SER A 25 -49.67 -45.54 6.33
N PRO A 26 -50.84 -46.20 6.28
CA PRO A 26 -51.95 -45.78 5.42
C PRO A 26 -52.41 -44.33 5.68
N ARG A 27 -52.12 -43.79 6.87
CA ARG A 27 -52.46 -42.41 7.25
C ARG A 27 -51.65 -41.41 6.43
N PHE A 28 -50.35 -41.66 6.24
CA PHE A 28 -49.50 -40.87 5.36
C PHE A 28 -50.01 -40.91 3.92
N TYR A 29 -50.27 -42.09 3.36
CA TYR A 29 -50.77 -42.23 1.98
C TYR A 29 -52.15 -41.58 1.78
N GLY A 30 -53.03 -41.60 2.78
CA GLY A 30 -54.30 -40.89 2.75
C GLY A 30 -54.15 -39.37 2.67
N ILE A 31 -53.23 -38.80 3.47
CA ILE A 31 -52.89 -37.37 3.43
C ILE A 31 -52.30 -36.99 2.07
N ALA A 32 -51.33 -37.77 1.58
CA ALA A 32 -50.70 -37.55 0.28
C ALA A 32 -51.74 -37.59 -0.86
N LEU A 33 -52.61 -38.59 -0.88
CA LEU A 33 -53.65 -38.74 -1.90
C LEU A 33 -54.62 -37.54 -1.91
N LEU A 34 -55.01 -37.04 -0.74
CA LEU A 34 -55.89 -35.88 -0.62
C LEU A 34 -55.23 -34.62 -1.22
N ILE A 35 -53.98 -34.35 -0.87
CA ILE A 35 -53.23 -33.19 -1.37
C ILE A 35 -52.99 -33.30 -2.87
N THR A 36 -52.57 -34.48 -3.36
CA THR A 36 -52.37 -34.72 -4.80
C THR A 36 -53.67 -34.55 -5.58
N ARG A 37 -54.81 -35.02 -5.05
CA ARG A 37 -56.11 -34.86 -5.70
C ARG A 37 -56.56 -33.41 -5.75
N LEU A 38 -56.31 -32.64 -4.69
CA LEU A 38 -56.66 -31.22 -4.62
C LEU A 38 -55.87 -30.39 -5.64
N LEU A 39 -54.58 -30.68 -5.83
CA LEU A 39 -53.68 -29.88 -6.68
C LEU A 39 -53.42 -30.49 -8.06
N ARG A 40 -54.03 -31.63 -8.39
CA ARG A 40 -53.81 -32.38 -9.64
C ARG A 40 -53.88 -31.50 -10.88
N ASP A 41 -54.86 -30.61 -10.92
CA ASP A 41 -55.17 -29.84 -12.13
C ASP A 41 -54.18 -28.70 -12.34
N ILE A 42 -53.43 -28.30 -11.30
CA ILE A 42 -52.46 -27.20 -11.32
C ILE A 42 -51.01 -27.67 -11.28
N TRP A 43 -50.73 -28.83 -10.66
CA TRP A 43 -49.37 -29.29 -10.33
C TRP A 43 -48.37 -29.26 -11.49
N GLY A 44 -48.79 -29.73 -12.68
CA GLY A 44 -47.93 -29.80 -13.87
C GLY A 44 -48.08 -28.65 -14.86
N ARG A 45 -48.79 -27.57 -14.51
CA ARG A 45 -48.95 -26.40 -15.39
C ARG A 45 -47.84 -25.39 -15.16
N HIS A 46 -47.50 -24.64 -16.20
CA HIS A 46 -46.65 -23.46 -16.09
C HIS A 46 -47.36 -22.35 -15.30
N VAL A 47 -46.63 -21.67 -14.43
CA VAL A 47 -47.16 -20.59 -13.59
C VAL A 47 -47.45 -19.33 -14.43
N PHE A 48 -46.59 -19.03 -15.39
CA PHE A 48 -46.64 -17.82 -16.23
C PHE A 48 -46.86 -18.15 -17.71
N MET A 49 -47.68 -17.38 -18.41
CA MET A 49 -47.95 -17.53 -19.86
C MET A 49 -47.27 -16.44 -20.68
N THR A 50 -46.86 -16.76 -21.90
CA THR A 50 -46.27 -15.80 -22.84
C THR A 50 -47.33 -15.13 -23.72
N PHE A 51 -46.97 -14.06 -24.43
CA PHE A 51 -47.89 -13.38 -25.37
C PHE A 51 -48.28 -14.23 -26.59
N THR A 52 -47.60 -15.33 -26.89
CA THR A 52 -47.81 -16.15 -28.09
C THR A 52 -48.93 -17.19 -27.98
N ASP A 53 -49.42 -17.50 -26.78
CA ASP A 53 -50.45 -18.55 -26.57
C ASP A 53 -51.88 -18.13 -26.94
N ASN A 54 -52.15 -16.85 -27.22
CA ASN A 54 -53.51 -16.38 -27.52
C ASN A 54 -54.03 -16.75 -28.93
N ARG A 55 -53.32 -17.57 -29.72
CA ARG A 55 -53.74 -17.94 -31.10
C ARG A 55 -54.21 -19.38 -31.31
N VAL A 56 -54.27 -20.24 -30.28
CA VAL A 56 -54.56 -21.69 -30.48
C VAL A 56 -55.95 -22.13 -30.02
N THR A 57 -56.92 -21.22 -29.91
CA THR A 57 -58.33 -21.60 -29.68
C THR A 57 -59.24 -21.16 -30.82
N SER A 58 -58.98 -21.67 -32.02
CA SER A 58 -59.99 -21.74 -33.08
C SER A 58 -59.60 -22.77 -34.16
N HIS A 59 -60.24 -23.93 -34.06
CA HIS A 59 -60.51 -24.98 -35.06
C HIS A 59 -59.97 -26.37 -34.73
N ALA A 60 -60.87 -27.20 -34.20
CA ALA A 60 -60.84 -28.65 -34.38
C ALA A 60 -61.29 -28.99 -35.82
N PHE A 61 -60.52 -29.80 -36.54
CA PHE A 61 -60.92 -31.01 -37.30
C PHE A 61 -59.76 -31.51 -38.18
N ILE A 62 -59.05 -32.54 -37.68
CA ILE A 62 -58.46 -33.73 -38.33
C ILE A 62 -57.91 -33.61 -39.79
N SER A 63 -56.60 -33.84 -39.98
CA SER A 63 -56.06 -35.09 -40.59
C SER A 63 -54.52 -35.10 -40.75
N SER A 64 -53.94 -36.19 -40.24
CA SER A 64 -52.70 -36.94 -40.56
C SER A 64 -51.48 -36.33 -41.29
N SER A 65 -50.32 -36.73 -40.72
CA SER A 65 -49.01 -37.09 -41.33
C SER A 65 -48.11 -36.00 -41.92
N ASP A 66 -47.13 -35.52 -41.14
CA ASP A 66 -45.68 -35.72 -41.37
C ASP A 66 -44.83 -34.92 -40.34
N PRO A 67 -43.65 -35.39 -39.92
CA PRO A 67 -42.80 -34.66 -38.97
C PRO A 67 -41.90 -33.67 -39.72
N ILE A 68 -42.27 -32.39 -39.70
CA ILE A 68 -41.37 -31.32 -40.14
C ILE A 68 -41.11 -30.39 -38.96
N THR A 69 -39.87 -30.45 -38.48
CA THR A 69 -39.21 -29.43 -37.64
C THR A 69 -39.50 -28.01 -38.13
N PRO A 70 -40.03 -27.09 -37.30
CA PRO A 70 -40.10 -25.69 -37.68
C PRO A 70 -38.82 -24.98 -37.21
N SER A 71 -37.94 -24.74 -38.18
CA SER A 71 -36.85 -23.79 -38.14
C SER A 71 -37.38 -22.40 -37.77
N ILE A 72 -36.86 -21.86 -36.65
CA ILE A 72 -36.91 -20.45 -36.29
C ILE A 72 -36.13 -19.70 -37.38
N ASN A 73 -36.83 -18.96 -38.24
CA ASN A 73 -36.36 -17.77 -38.95
C ASN A 73 -37.40 -17.36 -39.99
N ASN A 74 -38.28 -16.42 -39.61
CA ASN A 74 -38.81 -15.34 -40.45
C ASN A 74 -40.06 -14.72 -39.81
N LEU A 75 -39.89 -13.66 -39.03
CA LEU A 75 -40.94 -12.68 -38.78
C LEU A 75 -40.38 -11.28 -39.03
N LYS A 76 -41.05 -10.59 -39.96
CA LYS A 76 -40.76 -9.27 -40.49
C LYS A 76 -40.94 -8.19 -39.40
N SER A 77 -39.82 -7.72 -38.88
CA SER A 77 -39.36 -6.32 -38.73
C SER A 77 -40.29 -5.10 -38.54
N ASP A 78 -41.61 -5.15 -38.27
CA ASP A 78 -42.39 -3.89 -38.15
C ASP A 78 -43.35 -3.74 -36.93
N GLU A 79 -43.28 -4.61 -35.90
CA GLU A 79 -44.07 -4.43 -34.64
C GLU A 79 -43.23 -4.55 -33.35
N ILE A 80 -41.92 -4.28 -33.41
CA ILE A 80 -40.98 -4.51 -32.28
C ILE A 80 -40.88 -3.30 -31.32
N SER A 81 -41.58 -2.20 -31.56
CA SER A 81 -41.41 -0.97 -30.78
C SER A 81 -42.32 -0.81 -29.54
N GLN A 82 -43.16 -1.79 -29.16
CA GLN A 82 -44.06 -1.64 -28.00
C GLN A 82 -44.12 -2.77 -26.95
N ASN A 83 -43.52 -3.96 -27.14
CA ASN A 83 -43.61 -5.04 -26.15
C ASN A 83 -42.24 -5.45 -25.59
N ARG A 84 -41.86 -4.89 -24.43
CA ARG A 84 -40.62 -5.22 -23.70
C ARG A 84 -40.71 -6.45 -22.77
N ASN A 85 -41.89 -7.05 -22.60
CA ASN A 85 -42.11 -8.12 -21.63
C ASN A 85 -42.45 -9.44 -22.34
N ILE A 86 -41.90 -10.55 -21.85
CA ILE A 86 -42.16 -11.91 -22.39
C ILE A 86 -43.41 -12.52 -21.74
N ILE A 87 -43.65 -12.20 -20.46
CA ILE A 87 -44.75 -12.74 -19.64
C ILE A 87 -45.99 -11.84 -19.77
N SER A 88 -47.15 -12.45 -20.05
CA SER A 88 -48.41 -11.74 -20.28
C SER A 88 -49.37 -11.82 -19.09
N LYS A 89 -49.50 -13.00 -18.45
CA LYS A 89 -50.38 -13.27 -17.31
C LYS A 89 -49.95 -14.50 -16.53
N VAL A 90 -50.45 -14.65 -15.30
CA VAL A 90 -50.43 -15.92 -14.56
C VAL A 90 -51.46 -16.88 -15.18
N SER A 91 -51.15 -18.18 -15.20
CA SER A 91 -51.95 -19.20 -15.89
C SER A 91 -53.34 -19.44 -15.28
N ILE A 92 -53.52 -19.13 -14.00
CA ILE A 92 -54.74 -19.39 -13.21
C ILE A 92 -55.39 -18.07 -12.81
N SER A 93 -56.72 -17.99 -12.83
CA SER A 93 -57.46 -16.81 -12.36
C SER A 93 -57.39 -16.61 -10.84
N LYS A 94 -57.59 -15.37 -10.39
CA LYS A 94 -57.64 -15.01 -8.96
C LYS A 94 -58.64 -15.88 -8.18
N ASP A 95 -59.86 -16.05 -8.69
CA ASP A 95 -60.91 -16.87 -8.06
C ASP A 95 -60.47 -18.33 -7.81
N CYS A 96 -59.71 -18.90 -8.77
CA CYS A 96 -59.19 -20.25 -8.62
C CYS A 96 -58.06 -20.30 -7.58
N ILE A 97 -57.20 -19.28 -7.50
CA ILE A 97 -56.16 -19.18 -6.48
C ILE A 97 -56.79 -19.05 -5.09
N GLU A 98 -57.83 -18.22 -4.93
CA GLU A 98 -58.55 -18.07 -3.66
C GLU A 98 -59.25 -19.38 -3.23
N TYR A 99 -59.81 -20.13 -4.18
CA TYR A 99 -60.36 -21.46 -3.91
C TYR A 99 -59.30 -22.46 -3.42
N TYR A 100 -58.14 -22.52 -4.08
CA TYR A 100 -57.06 -23.41 -3.63
C TYR A 100 -56.46 -22.96 -2.30
N LEU A 101 -56.30 -21.64 -2.10
CA LEU A 101 -55.77 -21.07 -0.87
C LEU A 101 -56.69 -21.32 0.33
N SER A 102 -58.00 -21.16 0.18
CA SER A 102 -58.97 -21.49 1.23
C SER A 102 -58.98 -22.98 1.55
N SER A 103 -58.94 -23.85 0.54
CA SER A 103 -58.87 -25.31 0.71
C SER A 103 -57.60 -25.76 1.44
N ILE A 104 -56.45 -25.18 1.09
CA ILE A 104 -55.16 -25.45 1.73
C ILE A 104 -55.10 -24.84 3.15
N ASN A 105 -55.71 -23.68 3.38
CA ASN A 105 -55.78 -23.08 4.72
C ASN A 105 -56.55 -23.97 5.71
N ILE A 106 -57.66 -24.58 5.28
CA ILE A 106 -58.40 -25.55 6.11
C ILE A 106 -57.51 -26.74 6.47
N LEU A 107 -56.75 -27.27 5.52
CA LEU A 107 -55.79 -28.35 5.77
C LEU A 107 -54.66 -27.91 6.70
N ASN A 108 -54.16 -26.68 6.53
CA ASN A 108 -53.11 -26.12 7.36
C ASN A 108 -53.58 -25.89 8.81
N GLU A 109 -54.79 -25.38 9.03
CA GLU A 109 -55.38 -25.26 10.37
C GLU A 109 -55.58 -26.63 11.03
N PHE A 110 -56.00 -27.63 10.27
CA PHE A 110 -56.09 -29.01 10.74
C PHE A 110 -54.72 -29.54 11.18
N PHE A 111 -53.67 -29.34 10.38
CA PHE A 111 -52.31 -29.77 10.75
C PHE A 111 -51.70 -28.95 11.89
N ILE A 112 -52.02 -27.66 12.06
CA ILE A 112 -51.57 -26.88 13.22
C ILE A 112 -52.26 -27.38 14.50
N THR A 113 -53.55 -27.69 14.43
CA THR A 113 -54.33 -28.10 15.61
C THR A 113 -54.01 -29.53 16.04
N TYR A 114 -53.78 -30.43 15.08
CA TYR A 114 -53.63 -31.87 15.34
C TYR A 114 -52.25 -32.42 14.96
N GLY A 115 -51.32 -31.60 14.49
CA GLY A 115 -50.00 -32.02 13.96
C GLY A 115 -49.17 -32.81 14.97
N ASP A 116 -49.14 -32.38 16.23
CA ASP A 116 -48.42 -33.09 17.30
C ASP A 116 -49.04 -34.46 17.59
N SER A 117 -50.37 -34.58 17.50
CA SER A 117 -51.09 -35.84 17.70
C SER A 117 -51.02 -36.78 16.49
N ILE A 118 -50.77 -36.25 15.30
CA ILE A 118 -50.65 -37.01 14.05
C ILE A 118 -49.21 -37.49 13.85
N SER A 119 -48.22 -36.68 14.22
CA SER A 119 -46.78 -36.96 14.09
C SER A 119 -46.23 -37.79 15.24
N GLN A 120 -46.77 -37.64 16.46
CA GLN A 120 -46.52 -38.54 17.56
C GLN A 120 -47.58 -39.63 17.52
N ILE A 121 -47.22 -40.82 17.03
CA ILE A 121 -47.90 -42.02 17.49
C ILE A 121 -47.62 -42.06 18.99
N SER A 122 -48.57 -41.56 19.77
CA SER A 122 -48.48 -41.60 21.23
C SER A 122 -48.12 -43.05 21.59
N ALA A 123 -47.22 -43.21 22.54
CA ALA A 123 -46.85 -44.50 23.11
C ALA A 123 -47.68 -44.90 24.35
N PRO A 124 -49.04 -44.81 24.41
CA PRO A 124 -49.76 -45.24 25.60
C PRO A 124 -50.13 -46.73 25.57
N TYR A 125 -49.76 -47.49 24.52
CA TYR A 125 -49.99 -48.95 24.50
C TYR A 125 -48.77 -49.79 24.91
N VAL A 126 -47.55 -49.23 24.91
CA VAL A 126 -46.34 -50.00 25.24
C VAL A 126 -46.12 -50.14 26.76
N LEU A 127 -46.65 -49.22 27.58
CA LEU A 127 -46.45 -49.26 29.03
C LEU A 127 -47.46 -50.12 29.82
N ALA A 128 -48.56 -50.57 29.20
CA ALA A 128 -49.59 -51.31 29.92
C ALA A 128 -49.44 -52.84 29.90
N ASN A 129 -48.58 -53.41 29.03
CA ASN A 129 -48.56 -54.87 28.80
C ASN A 129 -47.19 -55.55 28.76
N ASN A 130 -46.13 -54.95 29.32
CA ASN A 130 -44.82 -55.61 29.38
C ASN A 130 -44.22 -55.66 30.78
N SER A 131 -44.71 -56.59 31.60
CA SER A 131 -44.03 -57.09 32.80
C SER A 131 -42.93 -58.11 32.50
N ASN A 132 -42.49 -58.24 31.24
CA ASN A 132 -41.34 -59.07 30.86
C ASN A 132 -40.49 -58.33 29.84
N GLY A 133 -39.28 -57.94 30.25
CA GLY A 133 -38.31 -57.22 29.45
C GLY A 133 -37.89 -57.96 28.19
N ARG A 134 -38.53 -57.60 27.07
CA ARG A 134 -37.99 -57.79 25.73
C ARG A 134 -37.69 -56.43 25.12
N VAL A 135 -36.45 -56.34 24.63
CA VAL A 135 -35.84 -55.35 23.75
C VAL A 135 -36.86 -54.49 23.00
N ILE A 136 -36.76 -53.16 23.16
CA ILE A 136 -37.40 -52.19 22.25
C ILE A 136 -36.92 -52.55 20.85
N ASP A 137 -37.83 -52.95 19.97
CA ASP A 137 -37.50 -53.37 18.62
C ASP A 137 -36.99 -52.15 17.85
N LYS A 138 -35.67 -52.11 17.56
CA LYS A 138 -35.04 -50.99 16.86
C LYS A 138 -35.70 -50.73 15.50
N THR A 139 -36.32 -51.75 14.90
CA THR A 139 -37.09 -51.65 13.66
C THR A 139 -38.32 -50.75 13.81
N GLU A 140 -39.05 -50.86 14.93
CA GLU A 140 -40.23 -50.06 15.23
C GLU A 140 -39.85 -48.60 15.53
N GLU A 141 -38.71 -48.39 16.17
CA GLU A 141 -38.17 -47.05 16.41
C GLU A 141 -37.79 -46.35 15.09
N VAL A 142 -37.07 -47.05 14.19
CA VAL A 142 -36.72 -46.53 12.85
C VAL A 142 -37.97 -46.27 12.01
N ALA A 143 -38.98 -47.15 12.07
CA ALA A 143 -40.24 -46.96 11.35
C ALA A 143 -41.04 -45.75 11.87
N ASN A 144 -41.10 -45.55 13.19
CA ASN A 144 -41.74 -44.38 13.79
C ASN A 144 -41.00 -43.08 13.48
N GLN A 145 -39.65 -43.12 13.42
CA GLN A 145 -38.84 -41.99 13.00
C GLN A 145 -39.10 -41.64 11.52
N ALA A 146 -39.13 -42.63 10.62
CA ALA A 146 -39.44 -42.44 9.20
C ALA A 146 -40.86 -41.85 9.01
N GLU A 147 -41.86 -42.37 9.72
CA GLU A 147 -43.24 -41.85 9.68
C GLU A 147 -43.32 -40.40 10.17
N SER A 148 -42.64 -40.08 11.28
CA SER A 148 -42.60 -38.71 11.81
C SER A 148 -41.94 -37.74 10.82
N ILE A 149 -40.82 -38.14 10.20
CA ILE A 149 -40.14 -37.34 9.18
C ILE A 149 -41.05 -37.11 7.97
N ALA A 150 -41.71 -38.17 7.47
CA ALA A 150 -42.58 -38.10 6.30
C ALA A 150 -43.83 -37.24 6.53
N ILE A 151 -44.50 -37.38 7.68
CA ILE A 151 -45.65 -36.54 8.05
C ILE A 151 -45.21 -35.08 8.22
N ASN A 152 -44.08 -34.82 8.89
CA ASN A 152 -43.56 -33.46 9.04
C ASN A 152 -43.17 -32.83 7.69
N ALA A 153 -42.65 -33.62 6.75
CA ALA A 153 -42.38 -33.17 5.39
C ALA A 153 -43.68 -32.79 4.65
N MET A 154 -44.75 -33.56 4.82
CA MET A 154 -46.06 -33.23 4.24
C MET A 154 -46.66 -31.96 4.84
N ILE A 155 -46.54 -31.76 6.16
CA ILE A 155 -46.99 -30.52 6.83
C ILE A 155 -46.22 -29.32 6.27
N LYS A 156 -44.88 -29.43 6.16
CA LYS A 156 -44.05 -28.40 5.54
C LYS A 156 -44.42 -28.15 4.07
N MET A 157 -44.76 -29.18 3.32
CA MET A 157 -45.19 -29.05 1.93
C MET A 157 -46.52 -28.30 1.82
N VAL A 158 -47.50 -28.59 2.69
CA VAL A 158 -48.78 -27.85 2.74
C VAL A 158 -48.55 -26.37 3.06
N GLN A 159 -47.63 -26.07 3.98
CA GLN A 159 -47.23 -24.69 4.28
C GLN A 159 -46.54 -24.02 3.08
N SER A 160 -45.64 -24.71 2.40
CA SER A 160 -44.98 -24.22 1.17
C SER A 160 -45.99 -23.96 0.04
N ILE A 161 -46.99 -24.83 -0.14
CA ILE A 161 -48.09 -24.65 -1.10
C ILE A 161 -48.91 -23.40 -0.73
N LYS A 162 -49.25 -23.23 0.55
CA LYS A 162 -49.96 -22.05 1.05
C LYS A 162 -49.19 -20.77 0.70
N GLU A 163 -47.90 -20.73 0.99
CA GLU A 163 -47.05 -19.56 0.72
C GLU A 163 -46.91 -19.28 -0.78
N GLY A 164 -46.73 -20.30 -1.62
CA GLY A 164 -46.68 -20.16 -3.07
C GLY A 164 -47.98 -19.60 -3.67
N LEU A 165 -49.15 -20.07 -3.19
CA LEU A 165 -50.45 -19.52 -3.59
C LEU A 165 -50.68 -18.11 -3.05
N SER A 166 -50.22 -17.83 -1.82
CA SER A 166 -50.33 -16.50 -1.20
C SER A 166 -49.47 -15.47 -1.93
N PHE A 167 -48.28 -15.85 -2.39
CA PHE A 167 -47.43 -15.04 -3.28
C PHE A 167 -48.16 -14.66 -4.57
N LEU A 168 -48.78 -15.63 -5.25
CA LEU A 168 -49.54 -15.34 -6.47
C LEU A 168 -50.75 -14.44 -6.21
N ASN A 169 -51.40 -14.61 -5.06
CA ASN A 169 -52.49 -13.71 -4.67
C ASN A 169 -52.00 -12.28 -4.43
N VAL A 170 -50.86 -12.09 -3.75
CA VAL A 170 -50.25 -10.76 -3.56
C VAL A 170 -49.85 -10.15 -4.91
N LEU A 171 -49.30 -10.95 -5.83
CA LEU A 171 -48.99 -10.48 -7.18
C LEU A 171 -50.25 -9.98 -7.91
N TYR A 172 -51.39 -10.64 -7.71
CA TYR A 172 -52.68 -10.20 -8.24
C TYR A 172 -53.17 -8.90 -7.58
N GLU A 173 -53.21 -8.84 -6.24
CA GLU A 173 -53.58 -7.64 -5.47
C GLU A 173 -52.74 -6.42 -5.88
N GLU A 174 -51.43 -6.58 -6.00
CA GLU A 174 -50.53 -5.49 -6.39
C GLU A 174 -50.66 -5.13 -7.87
N SER A 175 -51.03 -6.07 -8.73
CA SER A 175 -51.26 -5.82 -10.16
C SER A 175 -52.56 -5.07 -10.45
N GLU A 176 -53.50 -5.04 -9.50
CA GLU A 176 -54.71 -4.22 -9.56
C GLU A 176 -54.36 -2.73 -9.44
N VAL A 177 -55.15 -1.88 -10.10
CA VAL A 177 -55.00 -0.43 -10.05
C VAL A 177 -56.30 0.13 -9.49
N GLU A 178 -56.22 0.97 -8.46
CA GLU A 178 -57.39 1.60 -7.85
C GLU A 178 -58.27 2.26 -8.93
N GLY A 179 -59.53 1.81 -9.02
CA GLY A 179 -60.51 2.30 -10.00
C GLY A 179 -60.70 1.44 -11.26
N PHE A 180 -59.90 0.38 -11.46
CA PHE A 180 -60.06 -0.56 -12.58
C PHE A 180 -59.90 -2.02 -12.10
N ASP A 181 -60.95 -2.54 -11.45
CA ASP A 181 -60.99 -3.93 -11.01
C ASP A 181 -60.87 -4.89 -12.23
N ASN A 182 -60.12 -5.99 -12.05
CA ASN A 182 -59.90 -7.06 -13.05
C ASN A 182 -59.12 -6.71 -14.32
N GLN A 183 -58.53 -5.51 -14.44
CA GLN A 183 -57.76 -5.13 -15.64
C GLN A 183 -56.24 -5.34 -15.52
N TYR A 184 -55.74 -5.70 -14.33
CA TYR A 184 -54.33 -6.06 -14.00
C TYR A 184 -53.26 -5.24 -14.75
N LEU A 185 -53.53 -3.95 -15.00
CA LEU A 185 -52.67 -3.06 -15.80
C LEU A 185 -51.28 -2.94 -15.18
N GLY A 186 -51.20 -3.10 -13.86
CA GLY A 186 -49.97 -3.09 -13.07
C GLY A 186 -49.03 -4.25 -13.26
N PHE A 187 -49.52 -5.38 -13.77
CA PHE A 187 -48.71 -6.57 -13.98
C PHE A 187 -47.57 -6.31 -14.98
N LYS A 188 -47.85 -5.53 -16.03
CA LYS A 188 -46.85 -5.17 -17.05
C LYS A 188 -45.72 -4.32 -16.46
N ASP A 189 -46.05 -3.40 -15.57
CA ASP A 189 -45.05 -2.55 -14.92
C ASP A 189 -44.13 -3.37 -14.01
N ILE A 190 -44.68 -4.31 -13.23
CA ILE A 190 -43.90 -5.19 -12.35
C ILE A 190 -42.91 -6.01 -13.18
N ILE A 191 -43.39 -6.68 -14.23
CA ILE A 191 -42.54 -7.53 -15.08
C ILE A 191 -41.48 -6.72 -15.83
N SER A 192 -41.73 -5.43 -16.10
CA SER A 192 -40.76 -4.56 -16.77
C SER A 192 -39.48 -4.30 -15.94
N PHE A 193 -39.56 -4.44 -14.61
CA PHE A 193 -38.40 -4.32 -13.71
C PHE A 193 -37.59 -5.63 -13.60
N VAL A 194 -38.11 -6.74 -14.11
CA VAL A 194 -37.43 -8.05 -14.10
C VAL A 194 -36.53 -8.18 -15.33
N SER A 195 -35.31 -8.68 -15.15
CA SER A 195 -34.37 -8.91 -16.27
C SER A 195 -34.89 -9.94 -17.27
N LEU A 196 -34.51 -9.81 -18.55
CA LEU A 196 -35.01 -10.69 -19.62
C LEU A 196 -34.58 -12.15 -19.45
N ASP A 197 -33.46 -12.42 -18.79
CA ASP A 197 -32.99 -13.78 -18.54
C ASP A 197 -33.79 -14.45 -17.42
N VAL A 198 -34.10 -13.70 -16.35
CA VAL A 198 -35.02 -14.15 -15.28
C VAL A 198 -36.42 -14.37 -15.84
N GLN A 199 -36.90 -13.51 -16.76
CA GLN A 199 -38.19 -13.72 -17.42
C GLN A 199 -38.25 -15.03 -18.24
N LYS A 200 -37.17 -15.43 -18.92
CA LYS A 200 -37.13 -16.72 -19.66
C LYS A 200 -37.20 -17.92 -18.72
N ASP A 201 -36.57 -17.83 -17.56
CA ASP A 201 -36.57 -18.90 -16.58
C ASP A 201 -37.89 -18.98 -15.80
N LEU A 202 -38.53 -17.83 -15.55
CA LEU A 202 -39.87 -17.75 -14.97
C LEU A 202 -40.95 -18.38 -15.87
N VAL A 203 -40.83 -18.29 -17.20
CA VAL A 203 -41.77 -18.92 -18.14
C VAL A 203 -41.72 -20.47 -18.05
N LYS A 204 -40.56 -21.03 -17.69
CA LYS A 204 -40.39 -22.48 -17.54
C LYS A 204 -40.82 -23.02 -16.18
N LEU A 205 -41.24 -22.13 -15.26
CA LEU A 205 -41.56 -22.49 -13.89
C LEU A 205 -42.92 -23.20 -13.82
N ASP A 206 -42.94 -24.42 -13.31
CA ASP A 206 -44.16 -25.18 -13.04
C ASP A 206 -44.69 -24.92 -11.63
N PHE A 207 -45.98 -25.15 -11.39
CA PHE A 207 -46.55 -25.07 -10.03
C PHE A 207 -45.88 -26.04 -9.05
N LYS A 208 -45.43 -27.22 -9.50
CA LYS A 208 -44.63 -28.15 -8.67
C LYS A 208 -43.35 -27.48 -8.15
N ASP A 209 -42.69 -26.66 -8.97
CA ASP A 209 -41.42 -26.02 -8.63
C ASP A 209 -41.64 -24.83 -7.70
N LEU A 210 -42.82 -24.18 -7.78
CA LEU A 210 -43.28 -23.15 -6.84
C LEU A 210 -43.61 -23.75 -5.46
N PHE A 211 -44.27 -24.91 -5.43
CA PHE A 211 -44.70 -25.57 -4.20
C PHE A 211 -43.61 -26.36 -3.50
N ALA A 212 -42.63 -26.87 -4.25
CA ALA A 212 -41.40 -27.47 -3.73
C ALA A 212 -40.20 -26.62 -4.20
N PRO A 213 -39.95 -25.46 -3.57
CA PRO A 213 -39.04 -24.47 -4.09
C PRO A 213 -37.58 -24.88 -3.93
N ASN A 214 -36.90 -25.07 -5.06
CA ASN A 214 -35.44 -25.14 -5.15
C ASN A 214 -34.83 -23.74 -4.92
N ASP A 215 -33.54 -23.66 -4.56
CA ASP A 215 -32.86 -22.38 -4.33
C ASP A 215 -32.93 -21.44 -5.55
N LYS A 216 -32.90 -22.02 -6.76
CA LYS A 216 -33.13 -21.27 -8.01
C LYS A 216 -34.52 -20.66 -8.07
N THR A 217 -35.57 -21.42 -7.74
CA THR A 217 -36.95 -20.93 -7.74
C THR A 217 -37.15 -19.83 -6.71
N LYS A 218 -36.57 -19.96 -5.52
CA LYS A 218 -36.61 -18.91 -4.50
C LYS A 218 -35.95 -17.62 -5.00
N SER A 219 -34.81 -17.72 -5.67
CA SER A 219 -34.15 -16.56 -6.28
C SER A 219 -35.02 -15.88 -7.33
N LEU A 220 -35.68 -16.65 -8.22
CA LEU A 220 -36.55 -16.10 -9.27
C LEU A 220 -37.78 -15.39 -8.67
N ILE A 221 -38.41 -15.97 -7.66
CA ILE A 221 -39.56 -15.37 -6.95
C ILE A 221 -39.12 -14.10 -6.22
N ARG A 222 -37.93 -14.12 -5.59
CA ARG A 222 -37.35 -12.96 -4.91
C ARG A 222 -37.13 -11.77 -5.86
N GLU A 223 -36.73 -12.00 -7.10
CA GLU A 223 -36.62 -10.95 -8.14
C GLU A 223 -37.99 -10.34 -8.51
N ILE A 224 -39.05 -11.14 -8.53
CA ILE A 224 -40.42 -10.61 -8.70
C ILE A 224 -40.84 -9.79 -7.49
N LEU A 225 -40.54 -10.25 -6.27
CA LEU A 225 -40.79 -9.49 -5.04
C LEU A 225 -40.04 -8.15 -5.03
N LEU A 226 -38.76 -8.14 -5.44
CA LEU A 226 -37.96 -6.93 -5.65
C LEU A 226 -38.67 -5.97 -6.62
N SER A 227 -39.23 -6.49 -7.69
CA SER A 227 -39.92 -5.71 -8.72
C SER A 227 -41.25 -5.12 -8.24
N ILE A 228 -42.04 -5.88 -7.46
CA ILE A 228 -43.27 -5.39 -6.81
C ILE A 228 -42.93 -4.20 -5.91
N ILE A 229 -41.90 -4.34 -5.08
CA ILE A 229 -41.47 -3.30 -4.15
C ILE A 229 -40.95 -2.07 -4.91
N ASN A 230 -40.13 -2.25 -5.95
CA ASN A 230 -39.64 -1.14 -6.79
C ASN A 230 -40.78 -0.35 -7.46
N ARG A 231 -41.86 -1.03 -7.85
CA ARG A 231 -43.06 -0.37 -8.37
C ARG A 231 -43.81 0.40 -7.29
N ASN A 232 -43.99 -0.18 -6.10
CA ASN A 232 -44.65 0.48 -4.98
C ASN A 232 -43.89 1.72 -4.49
N ILE A 233 -42.56 1.65 -4.51
CA ILE A 233 -41.69 2.80 -4.29
C ILE A 233 -41.99 3.90 -5.34
N THR A 234 -42.10 3.54 -6.62
CA THR A 234 -42.36 4.51 -7.70
C THR A 234 -43.73 5.17 -7.58
N LYS A 235 -44.72 4.46 -7.03
CA LYS A 235 -46.06 5.00 -6.72
C LYS A 235 -46.08 5.89 -5.46
N GLY A 236 -45.01 5.91 -4.68
CA GLY A 236 -44.94 6.67 -3.43
C GLY A 236 -45.69 6.05 -2.25
N ALA A 237 -46.14 4.79 -2.36
CA ALA A 237 -46.76 4.07 -1.26
C ALA A 237 -45.73 3.72 -0.17
N SER A 238 -46.17 3.59 1.09
CA SER A 238 -45.27 3.15 2.17
C SER A 238 -44.96 1.67 2.03
N ILE A 239 -43.66 1.31 2.06
CA ILE A 239 -43.25 -0.10 1.98
C ILE A 239 -43.56 -0.85 3.27
N GLU A 240 -43.76 -0.15 4.40
CA GLU A 240 -43.96 -0.80 5.68
C GLU A 240 -45.10 -1.82 5.67
N TYR A 241 -46.26 -1.45 5.08
CA TYR A 241 -47.42 -2.34 4.97
C TYR A 241 -47.20 -3.47 3.95
N THR A 242 -46.59 -3.16 2.80
CA THR A 242 -46.38 -4.16 1.73
C THR A 242 -45.30 -5.16 2.11
N ALA A 243 -44.24 -4.74 2.80
CA ALA A 243 -43.20 -5.62 3.29
C ALA A 243 -43.64 -6.49 4.47
N THR A 244 -44.46 -5.98 5.41
CA THR A 244 -45.06 -6.83 6.45
C THR A 244 -46.04 -7.83 5.85
N ALA A 245 -46.88 -7.40 4.89
CA ALA A 245 -47.77 -8.30 4.18
C ALA A 245 -47.01 -9.38 3.41
N LEU A 246 -45.89 -9.05 2.76
CA LEU A 246 -45.01 -10.01 2.09
C LEU A 246 -44.32 -10.96 3.09
N GLN A 247 -43.92 -10.48 4.26
CA GLN A 247 -43.32 -11.32 5.30
C GLN A 247 -44.31 -12.32 5.89
N GLU A 248 -45.52 -11.86 6.22
CA GLU A 248 -46.56 -12.68 6.81
C GLU A 248 -47.12 -13.72 5.83
N ARG A 249 -47.21 -13.36 4.54
CA ARG A 249 -47.80 -14.21 3.50
C ARG A 249 -46.78 -15.10 2.78
N CYS A 250 -45.51 -14.68 2.68
CA CYS A 250 -44.47 -15.32 1.86
C CYS A 250 -43.15 -15.52 2.64
N GLY A 251 -43.23 -15.92 3.91
CA GLY A 251 -42.07 -15.97 4.81
C GLY A 251 -40.91 -16.87 4.36
N SER A 252 -41.13 -17.95 3.62
CA SER A 252 -40.05 -18.79 3.07
C SER A 252 -39.36 -18.20 1.84
N PHE A 253 -40.00 -17.25 1.15
CA PHE A 253 -39.49 -16.59 -0.05
C PHE A 253 -38.87 -15.22 0.22
N CYS A 254 -39.27 -14.56 1.31
CA CYS A 254 -38.79 -13.24 1.70
C CYS A 254 -38.10 -13.31 3.08
N SER A 255 -36.77 -13.15 3.11
CA SER A 255 -36.03 -13.15 4.37
C SER A 255 -36.19 -11.83 5.13
N ALA A 256 -35.99 -11.86 6.44
CA ALA A 256 -35.97 -10.63 7.24
C ALA A 256 -34.90 -9.63 6.74
N SER A 257 -33.74 -10.13 6.29
CA SER A 257 -32.67 -9.36 5.68
C SER A 257 -33.13 -8.63 4.41
N ASP A 258 -33.96 -9.27 3.57
CA ASP A 258 -34.48 -8.65 2.36
C ASP A 258 -35.37 -7.46 2.64
N ILE A 259 -36.27 -7.61 3.61
CA ILE A 259 -37.19 -6.56 4.03
C ILE A 259 -36.43 -5.33 4.51
N LEU A 260 -35.38 -5.53 5.31
CA LEU A 260 -34.52 -4.44 5.75
C LEU A 260 -33.79 -3.80 4.56
N GLY A 261 -33.34 -4.59 3.58
CA GLY A 261 -32.68 -4.10 2.36
C GLY A 261 -33.61 -3.25 1.50
N PHE A 262 -34.86 -3.67 1.36
CA PHE A 262 -35.91 -2.91 0.67
C PHE A 262 -36.21 -1.58 1.35
N ARG A 263 -36.37 -1.58 2.67
CA ARG A 263 -36.56 -0.37 3.48
C ARG A 263 -35.38 0.58 3.35
N ALA A 264 -34.16 0.07 3.27
CA ALA A 264 -32.99 0.89 3.05
C ALA A 264 -33.02 1.60 1.68
N ILE A 265 -33.36 0.87 0.61
CA ILE A 265 -33.46 1.42 -0.74
C ILE A 265 -34.58 2.46 -0.83
N GLU A 266 -35.71 2.25 -0.15
CA GLU A 266 -36.79 3.24 -0.02
C GLU A 266 -36.29 4.57 0.52
N HIS A 267 -35.59 4.51 1.66
CA HIS A 267 -35.04 5.68 2.30
C HIS A 267 -34.00 6.38 1.40
N LEU A 268 -33.18 5.63 0.65
CA LEU A 268 -32.25 6.21 -0.33
C LEU A 268 -32.97 6.91 -1.49
N ARG A 269 -34.04 6.32 -2.03
CA ARG A 269 -34.77 6.93 -3.14
C ARG A 269 -35.57 8.15 -2.69
N ARG A 270 -36.24 8.08 -1.52
CA ARG A 270 -36.89 9.25 -0.91
C ARG A 270 -35.90 10.37 -0.64
N ALA A 271 -34.70 10.05 -0.14
CA ALA A 271 -33.62 11.02 0.01
C ALA A 271 -33.26 11.68 -1.32
N LYS A 272 -33.15 10.90 -2.41
CA LYS A 272 -32.89 11.42 -3.76
C LYS A 272 -34.02 12.31 -4.29
N GLU A 273 -35.29 11.98 -4.03
CA GLU A 273 -36.46 12.76 -4.45
C GLU A 273 -36.59 14.09 -3.69
N ILE A 274 -36.32 14.09 -2.38
CA ILE A 274 -36.27 15.31 -1.57
C ILE A 274 -35.15 16.24 -2.06
N GLY A 275 -34.00 15.64 -2.40
CA GLY A 275 -32.82 16.35 -2.87
C GLY A 275 -32.31 17.39 -1.85
N LEU A 276 -31.67 18.45 -2.34
CA LEU A 276 -31.09 19.52 -1.49
C LEU A 276 -32.13 20.54 -0.97
N ARG A 277 -33.44 20.28 -1.12
CA ARG A 277 -34.52 21.20 -0.74
C ARG A 277 -34.78 21.25 0.77
N ASN A 278 -34.63 20.11 1.46
CA ASN A 278 -34.82 20.01 2.91
C ASN A 278 -33.73 19.13 3.53
N TYR A 279 -32.73 19.76 4.13
CA TYR A 279 -31.53 19.09 4.64
C TYR A 279 -31.80 18.18 5.85
N ASP A 280 -32.77 18.51 6.70
CA ASP A 280 -33.08 17.73 7.90
C ASP A 280 -33.79 16.42 7.56
N SER A 281 -34.79 16.49 6.67
CA SER A 281 -35.48 15.30 6.16
C SER A 281 -34.56 14.41 5.33
N LEU A 282 -33.69 15.02 4.51
CA LEU A 282 -32.64 14.31 3.76
C LEU A 282 -31.71 13.53 4.69
N ASN A 283 -31.18 14.18 5.73
CA ASN A 283 -30.31 13.52 6.71
C ASN A 283 -31.03 12.40 7.48
N TYR A 284 -32.30 12.58 7.83
CA TYR A 284 -33.09 11.54 8.50
C TYR A 284 -33.18 10.28 7.64
N HIS A 285 -33.57 10.42 6.38
CA HIS A 285 -33.68 9.28 5.47
C HIS A 285 -32.33 8.63 5.18
N LEU A 286 -31.27 9.41 4.91
CA LEU A 286 -29.93 8.87 4.68
C LEU A 286 -29.37 8.14 5.91
N LYS A 287 -29.59 8.67 7.12
CA LYS A 287 -29.16 8.02 8.37
C LYS A 287 -29.88 6.70 8.58
N ASN A 288 -31.19 6.65 8.37
CA ASN A 288 -31.96 5.41 8.51
C ASN A 288 -31.58 4.38 7.44
N ALA A 289 -31.38 4.80 6.18
CA ALA A 289 -30.88 3.93 5.12
C ALA A 289 -29.53 3.30 5.50
N THR A 290 -28.59 4.13 5.98
CA THR A 290 -27.26 3.70 6.42
C THR A 290 -27.36 2.66 7.54
N ALA A 291 -28.15 2.95 8.57
CA ALA A 291 -28.33 2.05 9.71
C ALA A 291 -28.96 0.71 9.32
N LEU A 292 -29.90 0.70 8.37
CA LEU A 292 -30.50 -0.54 7.86
C LEU A 292 -29.52 -1.36 7.03
N LEU A 293 -28.71 -0.73 6.18
CA LEU A 293 -27.68 -1.43 5.40
C LEU A 293 -26.57 -2.01 6.28
N GLU A 294 -26.18 -1.31 7.35
CA GLU A 294 -25.22 -1.80 8.35
C GLU A 294 -25.72 -3.01 9.13
N GLN A 295 -27.04 -3.25 9.21
CA GLN A 295 -27.60 -4.44 9.85
C GLN A 295 -27.55 -5.70 8.97
N ILE A 296 -27.45 -5.53 7.64
CA ILE A 296 -27.58 -6.62 6.65
C ILE A 296 -26.23 -6.91 5.96
N VAL A 297 -25.13 -6.67 6.67
CA VAL A 297 -23.78 -6.70 6.08
C VAL A 297 -23.43 -8.07 5.50
N ASP A 298 -23.90 -9.16 6.11
CA ASP A 298 -23.56 -10.53 5.69
C ASP A 298 -24.26 -10.95 4.38
N ASP A 299 -25.44 -10.38 4.08
CA ASP A 299 -26.24 -10.71 2.89
C ASP A 299 -26.14 -9.66 1.77
N LEU A 300 -25.37 -8.59 1.99
CA LEU A 300 -25.26 -7.48 1.04
C LEU A 300 -24.25 -7.80 -0.07
N SER A 301 -24.73 -7.79 -1.32
CA SER A 301 -23.85 -7.90 -2.48
C SER A 301 -23.08 -6.60 -2.74
N ILE A 302 -21.87 -6.72 -3.29
CA ILE A 302 -21.03 -5.55 -3.61
C ILE A 302 -21.69 -4.62 -4.64
N GLU A 303 -22.48 -5.17 -5.56
CA GLU A 303 -23.22 -4.39 -6.57
C GLU A 303 -24.29 -3.51 -5.91
N LYS A 304 -25.08 -4.06 -4.98
CA LYS A 304 -26.07 -3.30 -4.21
C LYS A 304 -25.40 -2.21 -3.37
N LEU A 305 -24.22 -2.48 -2.81
CA LEU A 305 -23.44 -1.48 -2.09
C LEU A 305 -23.01 -0.33 -3.02
N LYS A 306 -22.52 -0.63 -4.23
CA LYS A 306 -22.13 0.37 -5.24
C LYS A 306 -23.32 1.27 -5.63
N GLU A 307 -24.48 0.67 -5.87
CA GLU A 307 -25.70 1.42 -6.19
C GLU A 307 -26.13 2.33 -5.05
N ALA A 308 -26.14 1.82 -3.82
CA ALA A 308 -26.49 2.60 -2.63
C ALA A 308 -25.56 3.81 -2.46
N VAL A 309 -24.25 3.59 -2.57
CA VAL A 309 -23.23 4.64 -2.52
C VAL A 309 -23.45 5.65 -3.63
N SER A 310 -23.68 5.21 -4.87
CA SER A 310 -23.97 6.13 -5.99
C SER A 310 -25.20 7.01 -5.74
N MET A 311 -26.23 6.51 -5.07
CA MET A 311 -27.39 7.31 -4.67
C MET A 311 -27.03 8.32 -3.58
N MET A 312 -26.25 7.92 -2.57
CA MET A 312 -25.75 8.82 -1.51
C MET A 312 -24.87 9.95 -2.07
N LEU A 313 -24.00 9.65 -3.04
CA LEU A 313 -23.13 10.65 -3.68
C LEU A 313 -23.93 11.67 -4.50
N SER A 314 -25.05 11.26 -5.11
CA SER A 314 -25.89 12.17 -5.91
C SER A 314 -26.53 13.31 -5.10
N VAL A 315 -26.59 13.16 -3.78
CA VAL A 315 -27.13 14.16 -2.83
C VAL A 315 -26.03 14.81 -1.96
N ASN A 316 -24.77 14.74 -2.38
CA ASN A 316 -23.60 15.32 -1.69
C ASN A 316 -23.32 14.74 -0.28
N TYR A 317 -23.67 13.48 -0.02
CA TYR A 317 -23.50 12.82 1.27
C TYR A 317 -22.11 12.17 1.47
N TYR A 318 -21.02 12.80 1.00
CA TYR A 318 -19.69 12.18 0.92
C TYR A 318 -19.08 11.75 2.26
N PRO A 319 -18.95 12.61 3.29
CA PRO A 319 -18.22 12.24 4.52
C PRO A 319 -18.84 11.05 5.24
N LYS A 320 -20.17 11.04 5.35
CA LYS A 320 -20.91 9.97 6.00
C LYS A 320 -21.01 8.71 5.15
N SER A 321 -20.91 8.81 3.81
CA SER A 321 -20.78 7.64 2.93
C SER A 321 -19.45 6.91 3.15
N ILE A 322 -18.37 7.66 3.42
CA ILE A 322 -17.06 7.09 3.77
C ILE A 322 -17.15 6.38 5.12
N GLU A 323 -17.73 7.02 6.15
CA GLU A 323 -17.95 6.39 7.45
C GLU A 323 -18.77 5.10 7.33
N PHE A 324 -19.85 5.14 6.54
CA PHE A 324 -20.69 3.98 6.24
C PHE A 324 -19.91 2.83 5.60
N LEU A 325 -19.13 3.11 4.56
CA LEU A 325 -18.31 2.10 3.89
C LEU A 325 -17.30 1.47 4.85
N LEU A 326 -16.65 2.29 5.68
CA LEU A 326 -15.69 1.80 6.68
C LEU A 326 -16.38 0.98 7.79
N ASN A 327 -17.60 1.35 8.20
CA ASN A 327 -18.41 0.57 9.12
C ASN A 327 -18.81 -0.79 8.55
N ILE A 328 -19.16 -0.84 7.26
CA ILE A 328 -19.41 -2.12 6.56
C ILE A 328 -18.14 -2.96 6.56
N ALA A 329 -16.99 -2.41 6.14
CA ALA A 329 -15.72 -3.14 6.10
C ALA A 329 -15.37 -3.76 7.47
N ASN A 330 -15.58 -3.03 8.56
CA ASN A 330 -15.38 -3.52 9.92
C ASN A 330 -16.43 -4.54 10.38
N SER A 331 -17.67 -4.39 9.93
CA SER A 331 -18.77 -5.30 10.29
C SER A 331 -18.65 -6.65 9.58
N MET A 332 -18.05 -6.69 8.38
CA MET A 332 -17.73 -7.92 7.65
C MET A 332 -16.61 -8.72 8.32
N ASP A 333 -15.72 -8.06 9.08
CA ASP A 333 -14.56 -8.67 9.74
C ASP A 333 -14.51 -8.29 11.24
N LYS A 334 -15.53 -8.70 11.99
CA LYS A 334 -15.64 -8.43 13.44
C LYS A 334 -14.44 -8.97 14.24
N GLY A 335 -13.81 -10.05 13.75
CA GLY A 335 -12.67 -10.71 14.37
C GLY A 335 -11.30 -10.09 14.04
N LYS A 336 -11.25 -9.06 13.17
CA LYS A 336 -10.00 -8.49 12.62
C LYS A 336 -9.07 -9.59 12.05
N LEU A 337 -9.66 -10.58 11.39
CA LEU A 337 -8.96 -11.71 10.79
C LEU A 337 -8.08 -11.26 9.62
N ALA A 338 -8.48 -10.21 8.89
CA ALA A 338 -7.67 -9.63 7.84
C ALA A 338 -6.34 -9.06 8.37
N CYS A 339 -6.31 -8.51 9.59
CA CYS A 339 -5.08 -8.00 10.20
C CYS A 339 -4.09 -9.13 10.51
N GLN A 340 -4.60 -10.29 10.93
CA GLN A 340 -3.78 -11.46 11.21
C GLN A 340 -3.23 -12.09 9.93
N TYR A 341 -4.03 -12.10 8.87
CA TYR A 341 -3.60 -12.54 7.55
C TYR A 341 -2.44 -11.71 7.00
N VAL A 342 -2.53 -10.38 7.12
CA VAL A 342 -1.43 -9.47 6.74
C VAL A 342 -0.19 -9.68 7.63
N ALA A 343 -0.38 -9.85 8.94
CA ALA A 343 0.73 -10.11 9.87
C ALA A 343 1.48 -11.42 9.58
N ASN A 344 0.81 -12.41 8.98
CA ASN A 344 1.41 -13.68 8.57
C ASN A 344 2.10 -13.62 7.19
N GLY A 345 2.07 -12.48 6.49
CA GLY A 345 2.79 -12.29 5.22
C GLY A 345 2.12 -12.88 3.99
N PHE A 346 0.79 -12.88 3.92
CA PHE A 346 0.01 -13.26 2.73
C PHE A 346 0.17 -14.72 2.27
N LEU A 347 -0.16 -15.70 3.13
CA LEU A 347 -0.17 -17.10 2.71
C LEU A 347 -1.34 -17.39 1.74
N GLU A 348 -1.06 -17.98 0.58
CA GLU A 348 -2.07 -18.16 -0.48
C GLU A 348 -3.24 -19.08 -0.12
N ASN A 349 -3.05 -20.04 0.81
CA ASN A 349 -4.04 -21.06 1.19
C ASN A 349 -4.72 -20.78 2.55
N ASP A 350 -4.80 -19.53 3.00
CA ASP A 350 -5.48 -19.17 4.25
C ASP A 350 -6.95 -18.78 3.99
N ASP A 351 -7.90 -19.43 4.67
CA ASP A 351 -9.33 -19.11 4.64
C ASP A 351 -9.62 -17.64 5.04
N ARG A 352 -8.68 -16.98 5.71
CA ARG A 352 -8.79 -15.56 6.10
C ARG A 352 -8.67 -14.59 4.93
N LYS A 353 -8.10 -15.03 3.80
CA LYS A 353 -7.94 -14.21 2.59
C LYS A 353 -9.26 -13.63 2.10
N GLN A 354 -10.36 -14.38 2.21
CA GLN A 354 -11.68 -13.91 1.79
C GLN A 354 -12.13 -12.63 2.53
N TYR A 355 -11.75 -12.46 3.80
CA TYR A 355 -12.11 -11.28 4.57
C TYR A 355 -11.26 -10.07 4.15
N TYR A 356 -9.98 -10.31 3.86
CA TYR A 356 -9.08 -9.30 3.33
C TYR A 356 -9.56 -8.80 1.95
N ASP A 357 -9.84 -9.71 1.02
CA ASP A 357 -10.31 -9.37 -0.33
C ASP A 357 -11.64 -8.60 -0.29
N LYS A 358 -12.59 -9.04 0.56
CA LYS A 358 -13.86 -8.32 0.77
C LYS A 358 -13.64 -6.89 1.28
N ARG A 359 -12.70 -6.67 2.21
CA ARG A 359 -12.40 -5.33 2.74
C ARG A 359 -11.74 -4.43 1.69
N ILE A 360 -10.83 -4.96 0.87
CA ILE A 360 -10.21 -4.20 -0.22
C ILE A 360 -11.27 -3.67 -1.18
N LEU A 361 -12.22 -4.51 -1.59
CA LEU A 361 -13.31 -4.07 -2.48
C LEU A 361 -14.11 -2.89 -1.91
N VAL A 362 -14.28 -2.84 -0.58
CA VAL A 362 -14.95 -1.72 0.10
C VAL A 362 -14.03 -0.51 0.20
N TYR A 363 -12.72 -0.69 0.44
CA TYR A 363 -11.74 0.39 0.43
C TYR A 363 -11.61 1.04 -0.94
N ASP A 364 -11.65 0.26 -2.03
CA ASP A 364 -11.65 0.77 -3.39
C ASP A 364 -12.85 1.68 -3.64
N LEU A 365 -14.03 1.36 -3.08
CA LEU A 365 -15.19 2.24 -3.14
C LEU A 365 -15.03 3.53 -2.33
N VAL A 366 -14.30 3.48 -1.21
CA VAL A 366 -13.92 4.70 -0.47
C VAL A 366 -12.99 5.56 -1.32
N PHE A 367 -12.00 4.96 -1.99
CA PHE A 367 -11.08 5.68 -2.86
C PHE A 367 -11.80 6.28 -4.08
N ASP A 368 -12.68 5.54 -4.74
CA ASP A 368 -13.52 6.04 -5.83
C ASP A 368 -14.40 7.22 -5.37
N THR A 369 -14.90 7.16 -4.13
CA THR A 369 -15.68 8.25 -3.53
C THR A 369 -14.82 9.49 -3.27
N LEU A 370 -13.59 9.34 -2.80
CA LEU A 370 -12.62 10.43 -2.60
C LEU A 370 -12.20 11.06 -3.93
N ILE A 371 -11.97 10.26 -4.97
CA ILE A 371 -11.66 10.74 -6.33
C ILE A 371 -12.81 11.60 -6.86
N LYS A 372 -14.06 11.15 -6.72
CA LYS A 372 -15.24 11.93 -7.13
C LYS A 372 -15.36 13.25 -6.37
N VAL A 373 -15.01 13.28 -5.09
CA VAL A 373 -15.02 14.52 -4.30
C VAL A 373 -13.91 15.49 -4.75
N ASP A 374 -12.74 14.97 -5.14
CA ASP A 374 -11.66 15.77 -5.72
C ASP A 374 -12.09 16.34 -7.08
N GLU A 375 -12.67 15.52 -7.97
CA GLU A 375 -13.18 15.97 -9.26
C GLU A 375 -14.26 17.06 -9.14
N LEU A 376 -15.16 16.93 -8.16
CA LEU A 376 -16.18 17.95 -7.91
C LEU A 376 -15.54 19.27 -7.48
N ALA A 377 -14.56 19.22 -6.58
CA ALA A 377 -13.82 20.40 -6.14
C ALA A 377 -13.00 21.05 -7.27
N GLU A 378 -12.48 20.26 -8.23
CA GLU A 378 -11.70 20.75 -9.37
C GLU A 378 -12.58 21.35 -10.49
N LYS A 379 -13.70 20.71 -10.86
CA LYS A 379 -14.60 21.13 -11.96
C LYS A 379 -15.15 22.55 -11.79
N LYS A 380 -15.33 23.04 -10.56
CA LYS A 380 -15.81 24.41 -10.29
C LYS A 380 -14.70 25.44 -10.05
N GLN A 381 -13.44 25.01 -9.91
CA GLN A 381 -12.30 25.93 -9.87
C GLN A 381 -11.90 26.43 -11.28
N SER A 382 -12.19 25.65 -12.33
CA SER A 382 -11.92 26.01 -13.73
C SER A 382 -12.96 26.94 -14.37
N SER A 383 -14.15 27.11 -13.79
CA SER A 383 -15.17 28.09 -14.25
C SER A 383 -14.87 29.52 -13.78
N LYS A 384 -13.61 29.92 -13.82
CA LYS A 384 -13.16 31.30 -13.58
C LYS A 384 -13.22 32.09 -14.90
N THR A 385 -14.40 32.51 -15.30
CA THR A 385 -14.54 33.63 -16.25
C THR A 385 -15.44 34.69 -15.63
N GLN A 386 -14.78 35.73 -15.12
CA GLN A 386 -15.25 37.09 -14.80
C GLN A 386 -16.52 37.26 -13.93
N ASN A 387 -16.27 37.87 -12.76
CA ASN A 387 -17.11 38.88 -12.11
C ASN A 387 -18.31 38.49 -11.22
N GLN A 388 -18.27 37.40 -10.46
CA GLN A 388 -19.02 37.36 -9.19
C GLN A 388 -18.23 36.65 -8.08
N ILE A 389 -17.78 37.46 -7.10
CA ILE A 389 -17.40 37.00 -5.76
C ILE A 389 -18.62 36.27 -5.19
N SER A 390 -18.58 34.93 -5.21
CA SER A 390 -19.68 34.09 -4.75
C SER A 390 -19.21 33.28 -3.55
N ILE A 391 -19.92 33.49 -2.45
CA ILE A 391 -19.76 32.91 -1.10
C ILE A 391 -19.94 31.36 -1.09
N SER A 392 -20.16 30.73 -2.26
CA SER A 392 -20.50 29.31 -2.42
C SER A 392 -19.33 28.38 -2.75
N ASN A 393 -18.13 28.90 -3.03
CA ASN A 393 -16.93 28.07 -3.29
C ASN A 393 -16.38 27.40 -2.01
N ASP A 394 -16.78 27.90 -0.84
CA ASP A 394 -16.32 27.42 0.45
C ASP A 394 -16.94 26.07 0.83
N ASP A 395 -18.17 25.81 0.38
CA ASP A 395 -18.92 24.60 0.78
C ASP A 395 -18.37 23.31 0.18
N GLU A 396 -17.87 23.32 -1.06
CA GLU A 396 -17.31 22.13 -1.72
C GLU A 396 -15.87 21.83 -1.29
N VAL A 397 -15.07 22.87 -1.04
CA VAL A 397 -13.73 22.72 -0.46
C VAL A 397 -13.86 22.21 0.98
N LYS A 398 -14.80 22.73 1.76
CA LYS A 398 -15.16 22.20 3.08
C LYS A 398 -15.68 20.77 3.00
N LEU A 399 -16.47 20.42 1.98
CA LEU A 399 -16.97 19.07 1.79
C LEU A 399 -15.83 18.09 1.51
N ARG A 400 -14.87 18.46 0.65
CA ARG A 400 -13.65 17.69 0.41
C ARG A 400 -12.88 17.52 1.71
N GLN A 401 -12.59 18.60 2.42
CA GLN A 401 -11.84 18.53 3.68
C GLN A 401 -12.53 17.64 4.72
N LYS A 402 -13.85 17.80 4.92
CA LYS A 402 -14.64 16.95 5.82
C LYS A 402 -14.62 15.47 5.40
N SER A 403 -14.58 15.18 4.11
CA SER A 403 -14.52 13.81 3.59
C SER A 403 -13.17 13.15 3.88
N TYR A 404 -12.07 13.88 3.67
CA TYR A 404 -10.73 13.41 4.05
C TYR A 404 -10.56 13.31 5.57
N GLU A 405 -11.10 14.26 6.34
CA GLU A 405 -11.09 14.20 7.81
C GLU A 405 -11.87 12.99 8.33
N ALA A 406 -13.02 12.65 7.72
CA ALA A 406 -13.78 11.45 8.06
C ALA A 406 -12.98 10.16 7.83
N ALA A 407 -12.28 10.06 6.70
CA ALA A 407 -11.39 8.93 6.41
C ALA A 407 -10.21 8.87 7.40
N LEU A 408 -9.53 10.00 7.62
CA LEU A 408 -8.31 10.05 8.42
C LEU A 408 -8.57 9.85 9.93
N LYS A 409 -9.72 10.31 10.44
CA LYS A 409 -10.10 10.18 11.85
C LYS A 409 -10.63 8.78 12.19
N TYR A 410 -10.93 7.96 11.19
CA TYR A 410 -11.46 6.62 11.40
C TYR A 410 -10.38 5.65 11.92
N ASN A 411 -10.70 4.84 12.93
CA ASN A 411 -9.75 3.93 13.57
C ASN A 411 -9.69 2.56 12.89
N ASP A 412 -9.05 2.49 11.73
CA ASP A 412 -8.81 1.22 11.03
C ASP A 412 -7.41 1.17 10.38
N ARG A 413 -6.47 0.46 11.03
CA ARG A 413 -5.07 0.37 10.58
C ARG A 413 -4.94 -0.17 9.15
N LEU A 414 -5.74 -1.17 8.76
CA LEU A 414 -5.65 -1.76 7.43
C LEU A 414 -6.08 -0.76 6.36
N PHE A 415 -7.21 -0.08 6.60
CA PHE A 415 -7.66 1.00 5.71
C PHE A 415 -6.58 2.07 5.55
N HIS A 416 -5.97 2.54 6.64
CA HIS A 416 -4.92 3.56 6.59
C HIS A 416 -3.72 3.10 5.76
N TYR A 417 -3.26 1.85 5.95
CA TYR A 417 -2.17 1.28 5.16
C TYR A 417 -2.51 1.27 3.65
N HIS A 418 -3.69 0.78 3.30
CA HIS A 418 -4.16 0.78 1.90
C HIS A 418 -4.35 2.19 1.33
N MET A 419 -4.83 3.14 2.15
CA MET A 419 -4.99 4.53 1.77
C MET A 419 -3.64 5.18 1.48
N TYR A 420 -2.60 4.85 2.26
CA TYR A 420 -1.25 5.36 2.00
C TYR A 420 -0.64 4.72 0.76
N ASP A 421 -0.79 3.40 0.57
CA ASP A 421 -0.37 2.71 -0.66
C ASP A 421 -1.06 3.32 -1.90
N TRP A 422 -2.36 3.67 -1.78
CA TRP A 422 -3.13 4.37 -2.82
C TRP A 422 -2.63 5.81 -3.07
N LEU A 423 -2.30 6.58 -2.03
CA LEU A 423 -1.71 7.92 -2.20
C LEU A 423 -0.34 7.85 -2.89
N VAL A 424 0.48 6.85 -2.57
CA VAL A 424 1.78 6.61 -3.21
C VAL A 424 1.59 6.23 -4.69
N SER A 425 0.63 5.36 -5.01
CA SER A 425 0.37 4.97 -6.41
C SER A 425 -0.09 6.15 -7.29
N GLN A 426 -0.71 7.17 -6.69
CA GLN A 426 -1.09 8.42 -7.35
C GLN A 426 0.01 9.50 -7.37
N ASN A 427 1.24 9.19 -6.90
CA ASN A 427 2.32 10.16 -6.69
C ASN A 427 1.94 11.35 -5.79
N ARG A 428 0.99 11.15 -4.86
CA ARG A 428 0.57 12.16 -3.87
C ARG A 428 1.30 11.97 -2.54
N GLU A 429 2.59 11.67 -2.61
CA GLU A 429 3.43 11.30 -1.47
C GLU A 429 3.63 12.47 -0.49
N GLU A 430 3.68 13.70 -0.99
CA GLU A 430 3.77 14.91 -0.15
C GLU A 430 2.59 15.05 0.81
N LYS A 431 1.40 14.61 0.42
CA LYS A 431 0.22 14.62 1.30
C LYS A 431 0.41 13.73 2.51
N LEU A 432 1.25 12.69 2.44
CA LEU A 432 1.57 11.84 3.59
C LEU A 432 2.29 12.62 4.70
N LEU A 433 3.00 13.69 4.35
CA LEU A 433 3.69 14.54 5.33
C LEU A 433 2.73 15.40 6.16
N ASP A 434 1.56 15.71 5.61
CA ASP A 434 0.53 16.51 6.28
C ASP A 434 -0.46 15.63 7.08
N ILE A 435 -0.41 14.31 6.91
CA ILE A 435 -1.27 13.38 7.63
C ILE A 435 -0.72 13.12 9.04
N GLU A 436 -1.54 13.40 10.05
CA GLU A 436 -1.19 13.21 11.46
C GLU A 436 -1.99 12.07 12.13
N THR A 437 -1.96 10.88 11.54
CA THR A 437 -2.61 9.70 12.14
C THR A 437 -1.64 8.93 13.05
N PRO A 438 -2.12 8.12 14.00
CA PRO A 438 -1.27 7.22 14.77
C PRO A 438 -0.62 6.10 13.92
N PHE A 439 -1.13 5.86 12.71
CA PHE A 439 -0.78 4.72 11.86
C PHE A 439 0.25 5.05 10.78
N ILE A 440 0.46 6.33 10.46
CA ILE A 440 1.40 6.75 9.41
C ILE A 440 2.85 6.37 9.74
N LEU A 441 3.29 6.55 10.99
CA LEU A 441 4.67 6.24 11.39
C LEU A 441 4.97 4.73 11.28
N PRO A 442 4.12 3.82 11.82
CA PRO A 442 4.29 2.39 11.60
C PRO A 442 4.36 2.00 10.12
N TYR A 443 3.48 2.58 9.28
CA TYR A 443 3.47 2.31 7.85
C TYR A 443 4.76 2.72 7.16
N LEU A 444 5.22 3.96 7.38
CA LEU A 444 6.43 4.47 6.75
C LEU A 444 7.67 3.68 7.21
N MET A 445 7.75 3.28 8.49
CA MET A 445 8.85 2.44 8.99
C MET A 445 8.88 1.05 8.35
N GLU A 446 7.72 0.43 8.17
CA GLU A 446 7.59 -0.90 7.56
C GLU A 446 7.94 -0.88 6.08
N LYS A 447 7.48 0.13 5.34
CA LYS A 447 7.66 0.23 3.88
C LYS A 447 8.98 0.92 3.46
N ALA A 448 9.64 1.68 4.34
CA ALA A 448 10.91 2.35 4.04
C ALA A 448 12.02 1.37 3.62
N GLY A 449 12.00 0.14 4.14
CA GLY A 449 12.98 -0.89 3.77
C GLY A 449 12.81 -1.45 2.36
N SER A 450 11.67 -1.21 1.69
CA SER A 450 11.38 -1.74 0.35
C SER A 450 11.31 -0.66 -0.74
N SER A 451 11.18 0.62 -0.36
CA SER A 451 10.97 1.71 -1.32
C SER A 451 11.79 2.94 -0.96
N LEU A 452 12.66 3.37 -1.88
CA LEU A 452 13.46 4.58 -1.78
C LEU A 452 12.59 5.82 -1.57
N LYS A 453 11.48 5.93 -2.32
CA LYS A 453 10.55 7.06 -2.22
C LYS A 453 9.96 7.19 -0.83
N ILE A 454 9.51 6.08 -0.24
CA ILE A 454 8.92 6.08 1.11
C ILE A 454 9.98 6.39 2.17
N SER A 455 11.20 5.89 2.01
CA SER A 455 12.31 6.25 2.91
C SER A 455 12.64 7.75 2.83
N ASN A 456 12.50 8.37 1.65
CA ASN A 456 12.63 9.82 1.51
C ASN A 456 11.54 10.58 2.27
N ILE A 457 10.28 10.15 2.16
CA ILE A 457 9.18 10.72 2.94
C ILE A 457 9.40 10.56 4.45
N LEU A 458 9.96 9.43 4.88
CA LEU A 458 10.17 9.14 6.30
C LEU A 458 11.17 10.11 6.95
N TRP A 459 12.32 10.40 6.33
CA TRP A 459 13.26 11.36 6.93
C TRP A 459 12.71 12.79 6.91
N VAL A 460 11.95 13.18 5.87
CA VAL A 460 11.27 14.48 5.82
C VAL A 460 10.22 14.58 6.94
N TYR A 461 9.47 13.50 7.19
CA TYR A 461 8.49 13.42 8.27
C TYR A 461 9.11 13.64 9.65
N TYR A 462 10.25 13.00 9.93
CA TYR A 462 10.99 13.21 11.18
C TYR A 462 11.56 14.63 11.28
N SER A 463 12.10 15.16 10.18
CA SER A 463 12.67 16.51 10.12
C SER A 463 11.63 17.60 10.43
N ARG A 464 10.44 17.52 9.82
CA ARG A 464 9.31 18.45 10.11
C ARG A 464 8.90 18.45 11.58
N ARG A 465 9.09 17.33 12.30
CA ARG A 465 8.76 17.17 13.72
C ARG A 465 9.93 17.46 14.66
N SER A 466 11.00 18.09 14.14
CA SER A 466 12.23 18.42 14.87
C SER A 466 12.93 17.20 15.49
N LYS A 467 12.75 16.02 14.87
CA LYS A 467 13.42 14.76 15.24
C LYS A 467 14.63 14.54 14.34
N PHE A 468 15.68 15.32 14.58
CA PHE A 468 16.88 15.36 13.72
C PHE A 468 17.72 14.10 13.81
N PHE A 469 17.79 13.45 14.99
CA PHE A 469 18.54 12.22 15.19
C PHE A 469 18.00 11.08 14.31
N GLU A 470 16.68 10.82 14.38
CA GLU A 470 16.03 9.78 13.57
C GLU A 470 16.16 10.06 12.07
N SER A 471 16.08 11.35 11.68
CA SER A 471 16.28 11.77 10.29
C SER A 471 17.70 11.44 9.80
N ALA A 472 18.73 11.77 10.59
CA ALA A 472 20.13 11.47 10.27
C ALA A 472 20.38 9.96 10.18
N GLU A 473 19.78 9.17 11.09
CA GLU A 473 19.91 7.71 11.09
C GLU A 473 19.32 7.08 9.82
N ILE A 474 18.16 7.55 9.37
CA ILE A 474 17.54 7.07 8.13
C ILE A 474 18.39 7.43 6.92
N LEU A 475 18.90 8.66 6.85
CA LEU A 475 19.76 9.10 5.75
C LEU A 475 21.07 8.32 5.70
N TYR A 476 21.68 8.03 6.86
CA TYR A 476 22.86 7.16 6.93
C TYR A 476 22.55 5.74 6.43
N ARG A 477 21.41 5.16 6.83
CA ARG A 477 20.97 3.84 6.35
C ARG A 477 20.66 3.86 4.85
N LEU A 478 20.07 4.92 4.32
CA LEU A 478 19.85 5.10 2.87
C LEU A 478 21.18 5.16 2.12
N ALA A 479 22.13 5.97 2.60
CA ALA A 479 23.46 6.09 2.03
C ALA A 479 24.32 4.81 2.13
N THR A 480 23.95 3.86 2.97
CA THR A 480 24.61 2.53 3.11
C THR A 480 23.74 1.37 2.65
N SER A 481 22.58 1.64 2.06
CA SER A 481 21.63 0.63 1.59
C SER A 481 22.06 -0.02 0.28
N ASN A 482 21.38 -1.11 -0.09
CA ASN A 482 21.53 -1.80 -1.38
C ASN A 482 20.60 -1.24 -2.48
N PHE A 483 19.95 -0.10 -2.26
CA PHE A 483 19.15 0.54 -3.30
C PHE A 483 20.04 1.10 -4.42
N ASP A 484 19.47 1.20 -5.62
CA ASP A 484 20.05 1.83 -6.79
C ASP A 484 20.03 3.36 -6.63
N ILE A 485 21.01 3.86 -5.88
CA ILE A 485 21.21 5.28 -5.59
C ILE A 485 22.61 5.64 -6.07
N THR A 486 22.73 6.76 -6.79
CA THR A 486 24.01 7.27 -7.28
C THR A 486 24.92 7.72 -6.13
N LEU A 487 26.24 7.72 -6.34
CA LEU A 487 27.20 8.14 -5.31
C LEU A 487 26.99 9.61 -4.92
N PHE A 488 26.62 10.45 -5.89
CA PHE A 488 26.32 11.86 -5.63
C PHE A 488 25.13 12.03 -4.67
N GLU A 489 24.03 11.31 -4.90
CA GLU A 489 22.87 11.32 -3.99
C GLU A 489 23.22 10.74 -2.62
N ARG A 490 24.09 9.72 -2.55
CA ARG A 490 24.59 9.19 -1.26
C ARG A 490 25.41 10.24 -0.50
N ILE A 491 26.30 10.96 -1.17
CA ILE A 491 27.07 12.06 -0.58
C ILE A 491 26.12 13.17 -0.11
N GLU A 492 25.06 13.47 -0.88
CA GLU A 492 24.04 14.44 -0.47
C GLU A 492 23.29 13.95 0.80
N PHE A 493 22.89 12.68 0.86
CA PHE A 493 22.25 12.11 2.05
C PHE A 493 23.17 12.18 3.27
N LEU A 494 24.44 11.83 3.13
CA LEU A 494 25.42 11.91 4.22
C LEU A 494 25.69 13.36 4.64
N SER A 495 25.76 14.29 3.69
CA SER A 495 25.93 15.72 3.96
C SER A 495 24.75 16.30 4.74
N ARG A 496 23.52 15.95 4.34
CA ARG A 496 22.29 16.31 5.06
C ARG A 496 22.27 15.67 6.45
N ALA A 497 22.63 14.39 6.56
CA ALA A 497 22.70 13.68 7.84
C ALA A 497 23.70 14.33 8.80
N ASN A 498 24.87 14.75 8.30
CA ASN A 498 25.87 15.47 9.08
C ASN A 498 25.33 16.83 9.56
N GLY A 499 24.63 17.57 8.71
CA GLY A 499 23.93 18.81 9.09
C GLY A 499 22.92 18.60 10.22
N PHE A 500 22.17 17.50 10.20
CA PHE A 500 21.24 17.15 11.28
C PHE A 500 21.93 16.75 12.58
N CYS A 501 23.07 16.04 12.52
CA CYS A 501 23.85 15.72 13.71
C CYS A 501 24.43 16.95 14.42
N ASN A 502 24.74 18.00 13.67
CA ASN A 502 25.25 19.28 14.20
C ASN A 502 24.14 20.22 14.70
N SER A 503 22.88 19.84 14.59
CA SER A 503 21.73 20.63 15.02
C SER A 503 21.46 20.52 16.52
N VAL A 504 20.74 21.51 17.08
CA VAL A 504 20.39 21.57 18.51
C VAL A 504 19.61 20.33 18.92
N SER A 505 20.19 19.52 19.80
CA SER A 505 19.62 18.25 20.24
C SER A 505 19.60 18.10 21.77
N PRO A 506 18.64 17.34 22.34
CA PRO A 506 18.56 17.11 23.78
C PRO A 506 19.82 16.44 24.35
N LEU A 507 20.21 16.83 25.58
CA LEU A 507 21.40 16.31 26.27
C LEU A 507 21.42 14.78 26.42
N SER A 508 20.24 14.14 26.55
CA SER A 508 20.11 12.68 26.68
C SER A 508 20.54 11.89 25.44
N GLN A 509 20.52 12.51 24.25
CA GLN A 509 20.86 11.86 22.98
C GLN A 509 22.27 12.19 22.49
N LYS A 510 22.98 13.10 23.18
CA LYS A 510 24.27 13.64 22.73
C LYS A 510 25.31 12.55 22.44
N GLN A 511 25.41 11.53 23.29
CA GLN A 511 26.37 10.43 23.08
C GLN A 511 26.05 9.61 21.82
N ARG A 512 24.77 9.33 21.55
CA ARG A 512 24.35 8.60 20.35
C ARG A 512 24.57 9.43 19.08
N ILE A 513 24.35 10.75 19.16
CA ILE A 513 24.61 11.68 18.07
C ILE A 513 26.10 11.71 17.73
N VAL A 514 26.99 11.78 18.74
CA VAL A 514 28.44 11.78 18.51
C VAL A 514 28.89 10.48 17.83
N GLN A 515 28.35 9.32 18.26
CA GLN A 515 28.65 8.04 17.61
C GLN A 515 28.15 7.99 16.16
N LEU A 516 26.93 8.48 15.90
CA LEU A 516 26.37 8.53 14.55
C LEU A 516 27.13 9.51 13.66
N ALA A 517 27.49 10.68 14.18
CA ALA A 517 28.28 11.69 13.48
C ALA A 517 29.65 11.15 13.06
N SER A 518 30.33 10.42 13.95
CA SER A 518 31.58 9.73 13.59
C SER A 518 31.38 8.78 12.40
N ARG A 519 30.35 7.93 12.45
CA ARG A 519 30.07 6.97 11.34
C ARG A 519 29.68 7.66 10.04
N ILE A 520 28.95 8.77 10.12
CA ILE A 520 28.58 9.58 8.94
C ILE A 520 29.84 10.23 8.36
N GLN A 521 30.71 10.76 9.21
CA GLN A 521 31.97 11.39 8.79
C GLN A 521 32.88 10.36 8.10
N ASP A 522 33.07 9.17 8.69
CA ASP A 522 33.84 8.09 8.08
C ASP A 522 33.26 7.72 6.69
N ALA A 523 31.93 7.62 6.58
CA ALA A 523 31.27 7.32 5.32
C ALA A 523 31.40 8.47 4.30
N CYS A 524 31.34 9.74 4.72
CA CYS A 524 31.56 10.91 3.87
C CYS A 524 32.96 10.91 3.28
N GLU A 525 33.97 10.63 4.10
CA GLU A 525 35.36 10.66 3.65
C GLU A 525 35.63 9.53 2.65
N VAL A 526 35.15 8.31 2.93
CA VAL A 526 35.27 7.18 1.98
C VAL A 526 34.49 7.45 0.68
N ALA A 527 33.27 8.00 0.77
CA ALA A 527 32.50 8.37 -0.42
C ALA A 527 33.18 9.50 -1.22
N GLY A 528 33.86 10.43 -0.55
CA GLY A 528 34.69 11.46 -1.17
C GLY A 528 35.85 10.85 -1.97
N ILE A 529 36.58 9.89 -1.37
CA ILE A 529 37.63 9.14 -2.07
C ILE A 529 37.07 8.44 -3.31
N GLN A 530 35.92 7.77 -3.18
CA GLN A 530 35.28 7.13 -4.34
C GLN A 530 34.91 8.12 -5.43
N GLY A 531 34.42 9.30 -5.06
CA GLY A 531 34.12 10.38 -6.01
C GLY A 531 35.37 10.87 -6.74
N ASP A 532 36.48 11.00 -6.03
CA ASP A 532 37.78 11.36 -6.63
C ASP A 532 38.28 10.27 -7.59
N ILE A 533 38.23 8.99 -7.19
CA ILE A 533 38.58 7.85 -8.08
C ILE A 533 37.71 7.86 -9.33
N LEU A 534 36.40 8.04 -9.17
CA LEU A 534 35.44 8.06 -10.27
C LEU A 534 35.73 9.22 -11.24
N SER A 535 36.11 10.40 -10.72
CA SER A 535 36.56 11.55 -11.53
C SER A 535 37.86 11.27 -12.30
N LEU A 536 38.81 10.58 -11.67
CA LEU A 536 40.06 10.15 -12.31
C LEU A 536 39.81 9.12 -13.41
N VAL A 537 38.96 8.11 -13.16
CA VAL A 537 38.59 7.08 -14.14
C VAL A 537 37.95 7.69 -15.39
N TYR A 538 37.13 8.73 -15.25
CA TYR A 538 36.61 9.46 -16.41
C TYR A 538 37.73 10.09 -17.24
N THR A 539 38.68 10.75 -16.59
CA THR A 539 39.78 11.49 -17.24
C THR A 539 40.85 10.56 -17.83
N ASP A 540 41.04 9.38 -17.25
CA ASP A 540 42.15 8.48 -17.57
C ASP A 540 42.01 7.85 -18.97
N ALA A 541 42.89 8.22 -19.90
CA ALA A 541 42.87 7.71 -21.27
C ALA A 541 43.38 6.26 -21.41
N ARG A 542 43.97 5.67 -20.35
CA ARG A 542 44.54 4.32 -20.39
C ARG A 542 43.50 3.22 -20.30
N ILE A 543 42.30 3.53 -19.81
CA ILE A 543 41.23 2.57 -19.53
C ILE A 543 40.30 2.48 -20.74
N ASP A 544 40.05 1.26 -21.21
CA ASP A 544 39.07 1.00 -22.27
C ASP A 544 37.65 1.41 -21.85
N SER A 545 36.85 1.89 -22.81
CA SER A 545 35.49 2.39 -22.53
C SER A 545 34.56 1.35 -21.90
N ALA A 546 34.67 0.07 -22.26
CA ALA A 546 33.82 -0.96 -21.69
C ALA A 546 34.20 -1.27 -20.23
N ILE A 547 35.50 -1.25 -19.92
CA ILE A 547 36.00 -1.44 -18.55
C ILE A 547 35.67 -0.22 -17.69
N LYS A 548 35.73 1.00 -18.26
CA LYS A 548 35.30 2.23 -17.57
C LYS A 548 33.86 2.14 -17.11
N ASP A 549 32.93 1.70 -17.96
CA ASP A 549 31.52 1.61 -17.60
C ASP A 549 31.28 0.62 -16.43
N GLU A 550 31.99 -0.51 -16.40
CA GLU A 550 31.91 -1.46 -15.28
C GLU A 550 32.48 -0.84 -13.99
N LEU A 551 33.64 -0.20 -14.04
CA LEU A 551 34.24 0.51 -12.91
C LEU A 551 33.29 1.60 -12.38
N ILE A 552 32.72 2.41 -13.27
CA ILE A 552 31.78 3.48 -12.92
C ILE A 552 30.53 2.92 -12.25
N LYS A 553 29.91 1.86 -12.79
CA LYS A 553 28.76 1.22 -12.14
C LYS A 553 29.09 0.72 -10.74
N THR A 554 30.30 0.21 -10.54
CA THR A 554 30.74 -0.31 -9.23
C THR A 554 30.98 0.84 -8.24
N LEU A 555 31.62 1.93 -8.69
CA LEU A 555 31.96 3.10 -7.89
C LEU A 555 30.75 4.01 -7.61
N ASP A 556 29.83 4.17 -8.55
CA ASP A 556 28.63 5.00 -8.42
C ASP A 556 27.53 4.31 -7.59
N GLY A 557 27.61 2.98 -7.41
CA GLY A 557 26.61 2.20 -6.70
C GLY A 557 26.69 2.34 -5.18
N LYS A 558 27.56 1.56 -4.54
CA LYS A 558 27.65 1.45 -3.07
C LYS A 558 28.95 2.02 -2.53
N ILE A 559 28.93 2.42 -1.25
CA ILE A 559 30.15 2.82 -0.56
C ILE A 559 31.00 1.57 -0.31
N LEU A 560 32.19 1.51 -0.89
CA LEU A 560 33.10 0.36 -0.81
C LEU A 560 34.01 0.45 0.42
N SER A 561 34.64 -0.66 0.78
CA SER A 561 35.63 -0.64 1.86
C SER A 561 36.93 0.03 1.42
N THR A 562 37.67 0.62 2.36
CA THR A 562 38.98 1.23 2.08
C THR A 562 39.97 0.24 1.49
N SER A 563 39.90 -1.03 1.89
CA SER A 563 40.75 -2.09 1.36
C SER A 563 40.42 -2.45 -0.09
N GLU A 564 39.14 -2.53 -0.46
CA GLU A 564 38.71 -2.73 -1.85
C GLU A 564 39.14 -1.53 -2.72
N LEU A 565 38.90 -0.30 -2.24
CA LEU A 565 39.33 0.91 -2.95
C LEU A 565 40.84 0.97 -3.18
N PHE A 566 41.62 0.45 -2.23
CA PHE A 566 43.07 0.39 -2.37
C PHE A 566 43.51 -0.71 -3.34
N ASN A 567 43.08 -1.95 -3.12
CA ASN A 567 43.57 -3.13 -3.85
C ASN A 567 43.00 -3.25 -5.26
N ASP A 568 41.74 -2.89 -5.46
CA ASP A 568 41.04 -3.12 -6.73
C ASP A 568 41.09 -1.89 -7.64
N PHE A 569 41.33 -0.68 -7.08
CA PHE A 569 41.33 0.58 -7.83
C PHE A 569 42.67 1.33 -7.71
N ALA A 570 43.06 1.77 -6.52
CA ALA A 570 44.20 2.68 -6.35
C ALA A 570 45.53 2.07 -6.82
N VAL A 571 45.80 0.80 -6.48
CA VAL A 571 47.03 0.10 -6.89
C VAL A 571 47.02 -0.27 -8.39
N PRO A 572 45.99 -0.94 -8.94
CA PRO A 572 45.97 -1.32 -10.36
C PRO A 572 45.97 -0.12 -11.32
N LEU A 573 45.31 0.98 -10.95
CA LEU A 573 45.28 2.20 -11.75
C LEU A 573 46.45 3.15 -11.48
N SER A 574 47.31 2.82 -10.50
CA SER A 574 48.46 3.64 -10.10
C SER A 574 48.05 5.07 -9.67
N TYR A 575 46.94 5.19 -8.95
CA TYR A 575 46.51 6.47 -8.36
C TYR A 575 47.14 6.64 -6.97
N HIS A 576 48.42 7.00 -6.95
CA HIS A 576 49.20 7.10 -5.71
C HIS A 576 48.69 8.18 -4.75
N GLU A 577 48.15 9.30 -5.25
CA GLU A 577 47.49 10.34 -4.45
C GLU A 577 46.33 9.78 -3.63
N ILE A 578 45.48 8.98 -4.29
CA ILE A 578 44.33 8.32 -3.67
C ILE A 578 44.81 7.31 -2.63
N ALA A 579 45.84 6.51 -2.94
CA ALA A 579 46.41 5.54 -2.02
C ALA A 579 46.91 6.20 -0.72
N LEU A 580 47.60 7.35 -0.82
CA LEU A 580 48.05 8.14 0.34
C LEU A 580 46.87 8.68 1.14
N PHE A 581 45.81 9.14 0.48
CA PHE A 581 44.62 9.63 1.16
C PHE A 581 43.86 8.49 1.86
N ILE A 582 43.80 7.30 1.27
CA ILE A 582 43.27 6.09 1.91
C ILE A 582 44.07 5.74 3.18
N PHE A 583 45.41 5.84 3.15
CA PHE A 583 46.23 5.58 4.34
C PHE A 583 45.90 6.50 5.51
N LYS A 584 45.58 7.77 5.25
CA LYS A 584 45.09 8.69 6.28
C LYS A 584 43.80 8.19 6.90
N ILE A 585 42.78 7.91 6.09
CA ILE A 585 41.46 7.50 6.60
C ILE A 585 41.56 6.17 7.36
N ALA A 586 42.41 5.26 6.90
CA ALA A 586 42.65 3.97 7.54
C ALA A 586 43.52 4.06 8.81
N ASP A 587 44.01 5.24 9.19
CA ASP A 587 45.00 5.46 10.27
C ASP A 587 46.21 4.51 10.14
N PHE A 588 46.72 4.37 8.91
CA PHE A 588 47.85 3.51 8.59
C PHE A 588 49.16 4.20 8.99
N ARG A 589 50.06 3.47 9.66
CA ARG A 589 51.26 4.06 10.30
C ARG A 589 52.58 3.39 9.93
N ASP A 590 52.57 2.45 8.97
CA ASP A 590 53.81 1.83 8.51
C ASP A 590 54.60 2.81 7.65
N HIS A 591 55.67 3.34 8.22
CA HIS A 591 56.48 4.39 7.61
C HIS A 591 57.11 3.94 6.28
N GLU A 592 57.65 2.72 6.20
CA GLU A 592 58.32 2.23 4.99
C GLU A 592 57.36 2.16 3.80
N VAL A 593 56.14 1.67 4.04
CA VAL A 593 55.11 1.55 3.00
C VAL A 593 54.58 2.93 2.58
N ILE A 594 54.43 3.86 3.52
CA ILE A 594 54.03 5.25 3.22
C ILE A 594 55.09 5.93 2.36
N MET A 595 56.37 5.82 2.74
CA MET A 595 57.46 6.43 1.99
C MET A 595 57.66 5.78 0.63
N ALA A 596 57.48 4.46 0.51
CA ALA A 596 57.47 3.77 -0.77
C ALA A 596 56.36 4.29 -1.70
N LYS A 597 55.17 4.59 -1.16
CA LYS A 597 54.07 5.16 -1.97
C LYS A 597 54.34 6.60 -2.40
N TRP A 598 54.97 7.41 -1.54
CA TRP A 598 55.45 8.73 -1.92
C TRP A 598 56.50 8.66 -3.02
N ASP A 599 57.46 7.74 -2.94
CA ASP A 599 58.47 7.52 -3.99
C ASP A 599 57.82 7.13 -5.33
N GLU A 600 56.86 6.19 -5.32
CA GLU A 600 56.09 5.85 -6.52
C GLU A 600 55.36 7.06 -7.13
N LEU A 601 54.76 7.93 -6.29
CA LEU A 601 54.12 9.18 -6.77
C LEU A 601 55.14 10.10 -7.45
N PHE A 602 56.30 10.32 -6.84
CA PHE A 602 57.35 11.14 -7.45
C PHE A 602 57.87 10.53 -8.75
N GLN A 603 58.05 9.21 -8.80
CA GLN A 603 58.46 8.51 -10.01
C GLN A 603 57.41 8.63 -11.13
N SER A 604 56.11 8.50 -10.83
CA SER A 604 55.06 8.69 -11.84
C SER A 604 55.05 10.12 -12.38
N LEU A 605 55.21 11.12 -11.51
CA LEU A 605 55.31 12.54 -11.91
C LEU A 605 56.57 12.81 -12.75
N ARG A 606 57.67 12.09 -12.50
CA ARG A 606 58.87 12.19 -13.32
C ARG A 606 58.64 11.67 -14.75
N MET A 607 57.83 10.62 -14.91
CA MET A 607 57.58 10.00 -16.22
C MET A 607 56.68 10.84 -17.13
N GLU A 608 55.78 11.65 -16.57
CA GLU A 608 54.96 12.61 -17.34
C GLU A 608 55.73 13.88 -17.73
N PHE A 609 56.91 14.11 -17.14
CA PHE A 609 57.75 15.27 -17.47
C PHE A 609 58.53 15.07 -18.77
N ASN A 610 58.24 15.90 -19.77
CA ASN A 610 59.00 15.94 -21.00
C ASN A 610 60.11 17.01 -20.93
N ASN A 611 61.33 16.60 -20.58
CA ASN A 611 62.44 17.53 -20.38
C ASN A 611 63.04 18.00 -21.72
N THR A 612 62.62 19.17 -22.22
CA THR A 612 63.24 19.80 -23.41
C THR A 612 64.32 20.83 -23.06
N GLY A 613 64.65 20.99 -21.77
CA GLY A 613 65.59 22.01 -21.28
C GLY A 613 65.08 23.45 -21.32
N LYS A 614 63.84 23.67 -21.78
CA LYS A 614 63.20 25.00 -21.79
C LYS A 614 62.71 25.40 -20.41
N LYS A 615 62.79 26.71 -20.14
CA LYS A 615 62.31 27.30 -18.90
C LYS A 615 60.79 27.15 -18.73
N GLU A 616 60.03 27.26 -19.81
CA GLU A 616 58.57 27.11 -19.81
C GLU A 616 58.14 25.71 -19.34
N ASP A 617 58.73 24.66 -19.92
CA ASP A 617 58.46 23.27 -19.55
C ASP A 617 58.81 23.01 -18.09
N SER A 618 59.93 23.56 -17.62
CA SER A 618 60.35 23.48 -16.21
C SER A 618 59.33 24.16 -15.29
N MET A 619 58.85 25.35 -15.65
CA MET A 619 57.82 26.08 -14.86
C MET A 619 56.47 25.38 -14.89
N ASN A 620 56.06 24.83 -16.04
CA ASN A 620 54.81 24.08 -16.17
C ASN A 620 54.85 22.82 -15.29
N PHE A 621 55.97 22.10 -15.28
CA PHE A 621 56.16 20.96 -14.40
C PHE A 621 56.19 21.35 -12.92
N ILE A 622 56.91 22.41 -12.54
CA ILE A 622 56.91 22.93 -11.16
C ILE A 622 55.47 23.23 -10.72
N ASN A 623 54.66 23.88 -11.57
CA ASN A 623 53.27 24.19 -11.25
C ASN A 623 52.42 22.92 -11.12
N LEU A 624 52.56 21.95 -12.02
CA LEU A 624 51.85 20.67 -11.96
C LEU A 624 52.19 19.91 -10.67
N LEU A 625 53.49 19.72 -10.42
CA LEU A 625 54.02 19.07 -9.22
C LEU A 625 53.54 19.78 -7.95
N SER A 626 53.64 21.12 -7.91
CA SER A 626 53.16 21.92 -6.78
C SER A 626 51.65 21.72 -6.57
N ASN A 627 50.85 21.73 -7.64
CA ASN A 627 49.41 21.54 -7.55
C ASN A 627 49.04 20.16 -7.02
N VAL A 628 49.70 19.11 -7.51
CA VAL A 628 49.52 17.73 -7.02
C VAL A 628 49.85 17.65 -5.54
N LEU A 629 51.05 18.09 -5.14
CA LEU A 629 51.52 18.05 -3.76
C LEU A 629 50.67 18.92 -2.81
N ILE A 630 50.22 20.09 -3.25
CA ILE A 630 49.29 20.94 -2.48
C ILE A 630 47.95 20.25 -2.33
N LYS A 631 47.42 19.62 -3.38
CA LYS A 631 46.13 18.91 -3.33
C LYS A 631 46.18 17.76 -2.33
N ILE A 632 47.14 16.84 -2.47
CA ILE A 632 47.27 15.73 -1.51
C ILE A 632 47.65 16.27 -0.12
N GLY A 633 48.54 17.25 -0.05
CA GLY A 633 48.98 17.86 1.20
C GLY A 633 47.83 18.45 2.01
N LYS A 634 46.90 19.19 1.39
CA LYS A 634 45.70 19.70 2.07
C LYS A 634 44.84 18.59 2.68
N ASN A 635 44.82 17.43 2.06
CA ASN A 635 44.05 16.28 2.54
C ASN A 635 44.76 15.52 3.66
N VAL A 636 46.10 15.54 3.73
CA VAL A 636 46.88 14.68 4.65
C VAL A 636 47.80 15.39 5.64
N GLN A 637 47.96 16.71 5.55
CA GLN A 637 48.92 17.49 6.36
C GLN A 637 48.69 17.43 7.88
N ASP A 638 47.47 17.11 8.31
CA ASP A 638 47.10 17.02 9.72
C ASP A 638 47.56 15.70 10.37
N SER A 639 47.89 14.69 9.55
CA SER A 639 48.50 13.44 10.02
C SER A 639 50.02 13.49 9.87
N GLU A 640 50.74 13.43 10.99
CA GLU A 640 52.21 13.45 11.00
C GLU A 640 52.83 12.15 10.45
N PHE A 641 52.07 11.05 10.44
CA PHE A 641 52.52 9.77 9.89
C PHE A 641 52.43 9.72 8.37
N ILE A 642 51.34 10.25 7.79
CA ILE A 642 51.11 10.22 6.34
C ILE A 642 51.85 11.37 5.64
N PHE A 643 51.96 12.51 6.32
CA PHE A 643 52.70 13.68 5.86
C PHE A 643 53.92 13.98 6.75
N PRO A 644 54.93 13.10 6.76
CA PRO A 644 56.14 13.28 7.56
C PRO A 644 57.01 14.37 6.92
N ILE A 645 56.80 15.63 7.35
CA ILE A 645 57.41 16.82 6.74
C ILE A 645 58.94 16.77 6.82
N PHE A 646 59.50 16.19 7.89
CA PHE A 646 60.94 16.09 8.10
C PHE A 646 61.63 15.24 7.03
N GLU A 647 60.99 14.16 6.57
CA GLU A 647 61.48 13.26 5.53
C GLU A 647 61.04 13.71 4.13
N LEU A 648 59.80 14.17 3.97
CA LEU A 648 59.26 14.59 2.68
C LEU A 648 59.94 15.85 2.14
N PHE A 649 60.25 16.83 2.98
CA PHE A 649 60.84 18.08 2.52
C PHE A 649 62.21 17.86 1.83
N PRO A 650 63.17 17.11 2.43
CA PRO A 650 64.40 16.73 1.75
C PRO A 650 64.17 15.95 0.45
N ILE A 651 63.22 15.01 0.43
CA ILE A 651 62.91 14.22 -0.77
C ILE A 651 62.39 15.12 -1.90
N VAL A 652 61.49 16.06 -1.59
CA VAL A 652 60.98 17.02 -2.58
C VAL A 652 62.11 17.92 -3.07
N CYS A 653 63.00 18.40 -2.19
CA CYS A 653 64.18 19.15 -2.62
C CYS A 653 65.03 18.32 -3.58
N ASN A 654 65.41 17.10 -3.22
CA ASN A 654 66.21 16.22 -4.08
C ASN A 654 65.52 15.97 -5.43
N PHE A 655 64.21 15.72 -5.42
CA PHE A 655 63.42 15.51 -6.62
C PHE A 655 63.44 16.71 -7.58
N PHE A 656 63.32 17.93 -7.05
CA PHE A 656 63.41 19.16 -7.85
C PHE A 656 64.79 19.28 -8.52
N TYR A 657 65.87 19.10 -7.78
CA TYR A 657 67.24 19.29 -8.29
C TYR A 657 67.73 18.14 -9.18
N GLU A 658 67.20 16.93 -9.03
CA GLU A 658 67.48 15.80 -9.91
C GLU A 658 66.74 15.90 -11.25
N THR A 659 65.57 16.55 -11.27
CA THR A 659 64.70 16.58 -12.45
C THR A 659 64.88 17.85 -13.29
N LEU A 660 65.12 18.99 -12.63
CA LEU A 660 65.10 20.31 -13.25
C LEU A 660 66.50 20.94 -13.31
N PRO A 661 66.79 21.77 -14.34
CA PRO A 661 68.00 22.58 -14.38
C PRO A 661 68.11 23.52 -13.17
N LYS A 662 69.32 23.64 -12.60
CA LYS A 662 69.57 24.41 -11.37
C LYS A 662 69.21 25.89 -11.52
N GLU A 663 69.37 26.47 -12.71
CA GLU A 663 68.98 27.87 -12.98
C GLU A 663 67.46 28.11 -13.01
N HIS A 664 66.63 27.07 -13.14
CA HIS A 664 65.18 27.20 -13.20
C HIS A 664 64.50 27.08 -11.83
N ILE A 665 65.21 26.57 -10.82
CA ILE A 665 64.70 26.41 -9.46
C ILE A 665 64.87 27.73 -8.71
N VAL A 666 63.75 28.36 -8.37
CA VAL A 666 63.73 29.62 -7.61
C VAL A 666 63.62 29.30 -6.12
N SER A 667 64.37 30.02 -5.29
CA SER A 667 64.26 29.92 -3.83
C SER A 667 62.83 30.19 -3.39
N GLY A 668 62.27 29.28 -2.59
CA GLY A 668 60.89 29.34 -2.11
C GLY A 668 59.93 28.44 -2.88
N SER A 669 60.32 27.93 -4.05
CA SER A 669 59.45 27.06 -4.86
C SER A 669 59.05 25.78 -4.13
N ILE A 670 59.91 25.25 -3.24
CA ILE A 670 59.63 24.00 -2.52
C ILE A 670 58.86 24.29 -1.24
N VAL A 671 59.38 25.17 -0.38
CA VAL A 671 58.74 25.45 0.92
C VAL A 671 57.36 26.09 0.77
N SER A 672 57.12 26.84 -0.32
CA SER A 672 55.79 27.40 -0.61
C SER A 672 54.71 26.34 -0.83
N ILE A 673 55.08 25.13 -1.30
CA ILE A 673 54.16 23.99 -1.49
C ILE A 673 53.61 23.56 -0.13
N PHE A 674 54.49 23.30 0.84
CA PHE A 674 54.11 22.87 2.19
C PHE A 674 53.28 23.94 2.92
N ILE A 675 53.64 25.22 2.79
CA ILE A 675 52.87 26.32 3.36
C ILE A 675 51.48 26.41 2.71
N THR A 676 51.38 26.28 1.39
CA THR A 676 50.09 26.34 0.67
C THR A 676 49.24 25.07 0.88
N ALA A 677 49.88 23.94 1.22
CA ALA A 677 49.23 22.72 1.64
C ALA A 677 48.56 22.81 3.02
N GLY A 678 48.81 23.88 3.79
CA GLY A 678 48.20 24.09 5.12
C GLY A 678 49.16 23.92 6.29
N VAL A 679 50.46 23.70 6.06
CA VAL A 679 51.45 23.69 7.14
C VAL A 679 51.67 25.11 7.64
N SER A 680 51.66 25.31 8.96
CA SER A 680 51.92 26.62 9.56
C SER A 680 53.39 27.05 9.36
N PHE A 681 53.62 28.36 9.24
CA PHE A 681 54.97 28.91 9.15
C PHE A 681 55.83 28.53 10.36
N ASN A 682 55.20 28.42 11.54
CA ASN A 682 55.85 28.03 12.78
C ASN A 682 56.37 26.59 12.71
N LYS A 683 55.52 25.63 12.34
CA LYS A 683 55.89 24.21 12.23
C LYS A 683 56.98 24.04 11.17
N MET A 684 56.81 24.67 10.01
CA MET A 684 57.78 24.59 8.93
C MET A 684 59.14 25.18 9.31
N TYR A 685 59.18 26.30 10.04
CA TYR A 685 60.42 26.91 10.52
C TYR A 685 61.21 25.97 11.43
N TYR A 686 60.58 25.41 12.47
CA TYR A 686 61.32 24.54 13.39
C TYR A 686 61.85 23.27 12.73
N ILE A 687 61.05 22.65 11.85
CA ILE A 687 61.47 21.46 11.09
C ILE A 687 62.64 21.80 10.17
N LEU A 688 62.56 22.91 9.44
CA LEU A 688 63.62 23.31 8.52
C LEU A 688 64.89 23.74 9.25
N LYS A 689 64.78 24.37 10.44
CA LYS A 689 65.90 24.68 11.32
C LYS A 689 66.57 23.40 11.81
N GLU A 690 65.79 22.42 12.27
CA GLU A 690 66.29 21.12 12.71
C GLU A 690 67.00 20.38 11.57
N LEU A 691 66.44 20.37 10.37
CA LEU A 691 67.10 19.80 9.18
C LEU A 691 68.47 20.46 8.92
N ILE A 692 68.55 21.79 8.98
CA ILE A 692 69.81 22.54 8.78
C ILE A 692 70.84 22.27 9.88
N GLU A 693 70.39 22.04 11.11
CA GLU A 693 71.26 21.75 12.26
C GLU A 693 71.72 20.29 12.31
N THR A 694 70.93 19.37 11.76
CA THR A 694 71.17 17.93 11.83
C THR A 694 72.02 17.41 10.67
N SER A 695 71.94 18.02 9.49
CA SER A 695 72.70 17.57 8.31
C SER A 695 74.11 18.17 8.26
N ASP A 696 75.13 17.30 8.25
CA ASP A 696 76.56 17.65 8.09
C ASP A 696 76.96 18.08 6.66
N SER A 697 76.01 18.05 5.71
CA SER A 697 76.22 18.39 4.29
C SER A 697 76.11 19.90 3.99
N ASP A 698 76.46 20.30 2.76
CA ASP A 698 76.23 21.67 2.27
C ASP A 698 74.73 22.01 2.20
N ASN A 699 74.21 22.61 3.27
CA ASN A 699 72.79 22.96 3.44
C ASN A 699 72.34 24.17 2.58
N SER A 700 73.02 24.43 1.47
CA SER A 700 72.81 25.58 0.59
C SER A 700 71.38 25.68 0.05
N VAL A 701 70.73 24.55 -0.22
CA VAL A 701 69.33 24.50 -0.66
C VAL A 701 68.40 24.90 0.47
N PHE A 702 68.53 24.25 1.63
CA PHE A 702 67.69 24.52 2.81
C PHE A 702 67.86 25.95 3.32
N ASN A 703 69.08 26.51 3.25
CA ASN A 703 69.33 27.89 3.64
C ASN A 703 68.59 28.88 2.74
N LYS A 704 68.55 28.65 1.42
CA LYS A 704 67.80 29.49 0.47
C LYS A 704 66.29 29.41 0.71
N GLU A 705 65.77 28.22 0.93
CA GLU A 705 64.35 28.01 1.25
C GLU A 705 63.97 28.66 2.59
N MET A 706 64.82 28.53 3.62
CA MET A 706 64.62 29.15 4.93
C MET A 706 64.66 30.68 4.84
N THR A 707 65.60 31.24 4.09
CA THR A 707 65.63 32.69 3.82
C THR A 707 64.33 33.16 3.21
N TRP A 708 63.85 32.47 2.17
CA TRP A 708 62.58 32.80 1.55
C TRP A 708 61.42 32.68 2.54
N LEU A 709 61.36 31.61 3.33
CA LEU A 709 60.31 31.36 4.33
C LEU A 709 60.20 32.50 5.35
N ILE A 710 61.32 32.97 5.89
CA ILE A 710 61.32 34.05 6.90
C ILE A 710 60.90 35.38 6.25
N HIS A 711 61.33 35.66 5.02
CA HIS A 711 60.86 36.84 4.27
C HIS A 711 59.36 36.77 3.99
N GLU A 712 58.88 35.59 3.61
CA GLU A 712 57.47 35.30 3.33
C GLU A 712 56.61 35.45 4.59
N TRP A 713 57.10 35.00 5.73
CA TRP A 713 56.42 35.14 7.01
C TRP A 713 56.36 36.60 7.43
N TYR A 714 57.48 37.34 7.34
CA TYR A 714 57.55 38.75 7.70
C TYR A 714 56.60 39.61 6.86
N LYS A 715 56.49 39.36 5.54
CA LYS A 715 55.57 40.12 4.70
C LYS A 715 54.10 39.75 4.95
N SER A 716 53.82 38.51 5.33
CA SER A 716 52.45 37.99 5.49
C SER A 716 51.86 38.29 6.87
N ASP A 717 52.65 38.19 7.94
CA ASP A 717 52.16 38.33 9.31
C ASP A 717 52.55 39.68 9.92
N ARG A 718 51.54 40.46 10.31
CA ARG A 718 51.76 41.73 11.03
C ARG A 718 52.43 41.50 12.38
N LYS A 719 52.03 40.47 13.12
CA LYS A 719 52.58 40.18 14.44
C LYS A 719 54.07 39.83 14.37
N PHE A 720 54.47 39.17 13.28
CA PHE A 720 55.88 38.88 13.01
C PHE A 720 56.70 40.15 12.73
N ARG A 721 56.10 41.19 12.13
CA ARG A 721 56.75 42.51 11.96
C ARG A 721 56.86 43.31 13.25
N ASP A 722 56.01 43.03 14.22
CA ASP A 722 56.07 43.69 15.53
C ASP A 722 57.21 43.12 16.41
N ILE A 723 57.67 41.88 16.13
CA ILE A 723 58.75 41.22 16.90
C ILE A 723 60.15 41.42 16.30
N ILE A 724 60.29 41.52 14.98
CA ILE A 724 61.57 41.64 14.27
C ILE A 724 61.60 42.95 13.50
N SER A 725 62.71 43.67 13.54
CA SER A 725 62.83 44.94 12.80
C SER A 725 63.02 44.72 11.31
N TYR A 726 62.57 45.69 10.50
CA TYR A 726 62.79 45.66 9.04
C TYR A 726 64.28 45.59 8.67
N ASN A 727 65.16 46.15 9.50
CA ASN A 727 66.60 46.12 9.24
C ASN A 727 67.18 44.72 9.46
N ASP A 728 66.73 43.99 10.48
CA ASP A 728 67.21 42.62 10.75
C ASP A 728 66.78 41.64 9.63
N ILE A 729 65.63 41.85 8.97
CA ILE A 729 65.17 40.98 7.88
C ILE A 729 65.90 41.24 6.56
N ILE A 730 66.15 42.49 6.16
CA ILE A 730 66.85 42.80 4.89
C ILE A 730 68.33 42.35 4.89
N HIS A 731 68.91 42.16 6.07
CA HIS A 731 70.28 41.66 6.22
C HIS A 731 70.38 40.14 6.02
N LEU A 732 69.27 39.40 6.12
CA LEU A 732 69.20 37.95 5.95
C LEU A 732 69.20 37.56 4.46
N LYS A 733 70.35 37.67 3.77
CA LYS A 733 70.44 37.27 2.35
C LYS A 733 70.50 35.76 2.14
N GLU A 734 71.16 35.05 3.05
CA GLU A 734 71.15 33.59 3.16
C GLU A 734 71.06 33.23 4.64
N TYR A 735 70.28 32.20 4.96
CA TYR A 735 70.05 31.78 6.32
C TYR A 735 71.27 31.10 6.88
N LYS A 736 71.60 31.45 8.13
CA LYS A 736 72.54 30.74 8.98
C LYS A 736 72.05 30.80 10.41
N ILE A 737 72.43 29.83 11.22
CA ILE A 737 71.98 29.71 12.63
C ILE A 737 72.41 30.93 13.46
N ASP A 738 73.57 31.51 13.17
CA ASP A 738 74.07 32.74 13.81
C ASP A 738 73.33 34.01 13.38
N ASN A 739 72.81 34.01 12.14
CA ASN A 739 72.09 35.14 11.55
C ASN A 739 70.56 35.01 11.68
N ASP A 740 70.05 34.02 12.41
CA ASP A 740 68.63 33.77 12.55
C ASP A 740 67.93 34.88 13.38
N PRO A 741 67.05 35.71 12.76
CA PRO A 741 66.36 36.79 13.46
C PRO A 741 65.38 36.27 14.51
N ILE A 742 64.81 35.09 14.30
CA ILE A 742 63.85 34.45 15.21
C ILE A 742 64.61 33.93 16.43
N GLU A 743 65.73 33.23 16.24
CA GLU A 743 66.58 32.76 17.33
C GLU A 743 67.10 33.93 18.20
N LYS A 744 67.48 35.04 17.57
CA LYS A 744 67.88 36.28 18.26
C LYS A 744 66.73 36.87 19.09
N TYR A 745 65.51 36.86 18.58
CA TYR A 745 64.32 37.27 19.33
C TYR A 745 64.03 36.31 20.50
N VAL A 746 64.06 35.00 20.26
CA VAL A 746 63.78 33.96 21.25
C VAL A 746 64.73 34.04 22.44
N LYS A 747 66.03 34.29 22.20
CA LYS A 747 67.03 34.50 23.27
C LYS A 747 66.75 35.71 24.16
N ASN A 748 66.07 36.73 23.64
CA ASN A 748 65.83 37.99 24.36
C ASN A 748 64.42 38.07 24.99
N SER A 749 63.41 37.47 24.37
CA SER A 749 61.99 37.67 24.72
C SER A 749 61.22 36.36 24.97
N GLY A 750 61.88 35.19 24.85
CA GLY A 750 61.29 33.87 25.04
C GLY A 750 60.77 33.25 23.74
N ASN A 751 60.45 31.95 23.78
CA ASN A 751 60.07 31.14 22.60
C ASN A 751 58.60 31.34 22.14
N ASN A 752 57.88 32.32 22.67
CA ASN A 752 56.48 32.53 22.36
C ASN A 752 56.32 33.43 21.11
N LEU A 753 56.18 32.81 19.95
CA LEU A 753 55.91 33.48 18.67
C LEU A 753 54.42 33.77 18.43
N GLY A 754 53.54 33.38 19.35
CA GLY A 754 52.08 33.51 19.22
C GLY A 754 51.38 32.23 18.77
N ILE A 755 50.12 32.38 18.31
CA ILE A 755 49.36 31.28 17.70
C ILE A 755 49.97 30.91 16.35
N CYS A 756 49.75 29.67 15.89
CA CYS A 756 50.21 29.24 14.58
C CYS A 756 49.65 30.15 13.48
N PHE A 757 50.55 30.80 12.74
CA PHE A 757 50.22 31.59 11.55
C PHE A 757 50.21 30.67 10.31
N TYR A 758 49.09 30.70 9.58
CA TYR A 758 48.87 29.97 8.33
C TYR A 758 48.76 30.96 7.18
N LYS A 759 49.03 30.50 5.96
CA LYS A 759 48.78 31.30 4.75
C LYS A 759 47.28 31.39 4.50
N GLU A 760 46.79 32.60 4.24
CA GLU A 760 45.39 32.88 3.89
C GLU A 760 44.94 32.18 2.61
#